data_AF-A0A1H8WW57-F1
#
_entry.id   AF-A0A1H8WW57-F1
#
_cell.length_a   1.000
_cell.length_b   1.000
_cell.length_c   1.000
_cell.angle_alpha   90.00
_cell.angle_beta   90.00
_cell.angle_gamma   90.00
#
_symmetry.space_group_name_H-M   'P 1'
#
loop_
_entity.id
_entity.type
_entity.pdbx_description
1 polymer ?
#
loop_
_entity_poly.entity_id
_entity_poly.type
_entity_poly.pdbx_seq_one_letter_code
_entity_poly.pdbx_strand_id
1 'polypeptide(L)'
;MNKENLYLTLKAGSPADLSAPILETAQGRRYTYAELEGTSARFANLITSLGINPGDRVAVQVEKSPEALFLYLACLRAQAIFVPLDTAHKRAELTHFLGNAQPALVVCDPANESLLQELAIETGVRHVLTLGQTSDGSLPVQAREHWDLPTPANLSARYRQAAELSLARSVVRDAFPQFCWLEPDQLLATSDSKILGVFGVRDGKRAESGQSVEHLELNATSNENGAMSPDRAVQILQDGYDLAMLEMESGSRHRLTADGTYEIAYGIIADIGSEPLRRLRERKVPPVVGTWSPDSRYFVTVRVDQRGLRSLPYVVGSVPDAEGHRIPEVHSFRYALAGDTNVPTASLVLIDRQTGAVRAAEVPPFLLSLGAPNDGAMVWTDDGRYLFVGVESRDFRSLTVYRVDPQTGTSQTVLVDSGDKPRRPFPFPNAKMLAPVGGGQLVLRSEREGRAHLFLYDVASGKLVRQLTSGAWSIVDLSAVDARERAVFFSATGREAGRDPYLRHFYRVSLDGGQPVLLTPEDADHEVHLSPSLDAFVDVYSTVSQAPTVLLRESTGALRSELWRTDPTPLVERGWVAPERFCVTAADGRTPLYGTLYLPSGKKTRGKIPIVDSIYAGPQQVRAPIRFPGAGAGAAMALAQLGFAVFVLDARGTPLLDGAARDATYGPNFGSADVVAADHAAAVKQLAAKYDFLDPGRVGIYGHSWGGYYTIRLMAQRPDVFKVGVATAQCSDNFAYSFSHDRWFGLPSESPGSYQTQLNFPLAAQVKGRLLLIAGDADDDTHPFNTILMAGALAKANRNFDMLILPDLNHATTATNGYVTRRTWDYFVEHLLGAEPPEDVEVPDIHYW
;
A
#
# COMPACT_ATOMS: atom_id res chain seq x y z
N MET A 1 22.40 -43.57 -24.90
CA MET A 1 21.36 -43.98 -23.95
C MET A 1 20.77 -42.72 -23.35
N ASN A 2 19.46 -42.50 -23.50
CA ASN A 2 18.77 -41.35 -22.90
C ASN A 2 18.99 -41.35 -21.39
N LYS A 3 19.46 -40.23 -20.83
CA LYS A 3 19.59 -40.01 -19.38
C LYS A 3 18.23 -39.58 -18.79
N GLU A 4 17.18 -40.36 -19.01
CA GLU A 4 15.89 -40.09 -18.37
C GLU A 4 15.92 -40.59 -16.91
N ASN A 5 15.44 -39.77 -15.98
CA ASN A 5 15.31 -40.14 -14.56
C ASN A 5 14.34 -41.33 -14.45
N LEU A 6 14.76 -42.43 -13.82
CA LEU A 6 13.96 -43.65 -13.63
C LEU A 6 12.60 -43.37 -12.98
N TYR A 7 12.50 -42.39 -12.09
CA TYR A 7 11.22 -41.96 -11.50
C TYR A 7 10.24 -41.44 -12.56
N LEU A 8 10.71 -40.66 -13.54
CA LEU A 8 9.86 -40.14 -14.62
C LEU A 8 9.33 -41.26 -15.51
N THR A 9 10.13 -42.31 -15.74
CA THR A 9 9.70 -43.51 -16.46
C THR A 9 8.62 -44.28 -15.69
N LEU A 10 8.76 -44.42 -14.36
CA LEU A 10 7.75 -45.06 -13.51
C LEU A 10 6.46 -44.23 -13.45
N LYS A 11 6.57 -42.90 -13.33
CA LYS A 11 5.44 -41.96 -13.32
C LYS A 11 4.67 -41.93 -14.64
N ALA A 12 5.34 -42.09 -15.78
CA ALA A 12 4.68 -42.16 -17.08
C ALA A 12 3.71 -43.35 -17.21
N GLY A 13 3.86 -44.38 -16.35
CA GLY A 13 2.93 -45.51 -16.26
C GLY A 13 1.74 -45.31 -15.33
N SER A 14 1.61 -44.17 -14.65
CA SER A 14 0.49 -43.90 -13.73
C SER A 14 -0.85 -43.72 -14.47
N PRO A 15 -1.98 -44.14 -13.89
CA PRO A 15 -3.29 -43.92 -14.48
C PRO A 15 -3.63 -42.42 -14.53
N ALA A 16 -4.46 -42.01 -15.49
CA ALA A 16 -4.95 -40.64 -15.58
C ALA A 16 -5.79 -40.23 -14.36
N ASP A 17 -6.48 -41.19 -13.74
CA ASP A 17 -7.19 -41.02 -12.47
C ASP A 17 -6.27 -41.37 -11.29
N LEU A 18 -5.73 -40.34 -10.65
CA LEU A 18 -4.83 -40.50 -9.50
C LEU A 18 -5.57 -40.88 -8.20
N SER A 19 -6.91 -40.85 -8.17
CA SER A 19 -7.67 -41.36 -7.03
C SER A 19 -7.77 -42.89 -7.01
N ALA A 20 -7.34 -43.57 -8.08
CA ALA A 20 -7.31 -45.02 -8.14
C ALA A 20 -6.40 -45.63 -7.06
N PRO A 21 -6.75 -46.80 -6.50
CA PRO A 21 -5.91 -47.48 -5.52
C PRO A 21 -4.62 -48.01 -6.16
N ILE A 22 -3.49 -47.80 -5.50
CA ILE A 22 -2.18 -48.35 -5.88
C ILE A 22 -1.73 -49.49 -4.97
N LEU A 23 -2.05 -49.41 -3.67
CA LEU A 23 -1.71 -50.44 -2.69
C LEU A 23 -2.89 -50.65 -1.73
N GLU A 24 -3.09 -51.88 -1.30
CA GLU A 24 -4.02 -52.24 -0.23
C GLU A 24 -3.28 -53.11 0.80
N THR A 25 -3.29 -52.69 2.07
CA THR A 25 -2.62 -53.43 3.14
C THR A 25 -3.48 -54.60 3.63
N ALA A 26 -2.86 -55.57 4.30
CA ALA A 26 -3.58 -56.70 4.90
C ALA A 26 -4.63 -56.25 5.95
N GLN A 27 -4.47 -55.06 6.51
CA GLN A 27 -5.40 -54.42 7.46
C GLN A 27 -6.52 -53.63 6.76
N GLY A 28 -6.60 -53.67 5.42
CA GLY A 28 -7.67 -53.04 4.64
C GLY A 28 -7.46 -51.56 4.31
N ARG A 29 -6.28 -50.99 4.59
CA ARG A 29 -5.98 -49.59 4.20
C ARG A 29 -5.60 -49.54 2.73
N ARG A 30 -6.38 -48.79 1.96
CA ARG A 30 -6.09 -48.47 0.55
C ARG A 30 -5.33 -47.16 0.45
N TYR A 31 -4.22 -47.18 -0.27
CA TYR A 31 -3.45 -46.02 -0.69
C TYR A 31 -3.73 -45.74 -2.16
N THR A 32 -3.88 -44.47 -2.51
CA THR A 32 -4.13 -43.99 -3.87
C THR A 32 -2.86 -43.57 -4.59
N TYR A 33 -2.90 -43.48 -5.93
CA TYR A 33 -1.80 -42.89 -6.70
C TYR A 33 -1.52 -41.44 -6.28
N ALA A 34 -2.54 -40.68 -5.89
CA ALA A 34 -2.41 -39.31 -5.37
C ALA A 34 -1.64 -39.28 -4.05
N GLU A 35 -1.90 -40.21 -3.13
CA GLU A 35 -1.17 -40.31 -1.86
C GLU A 35 0.29 -40.73 -2.05
N LEU A 36 0.55 -41.66 -2.99
CA LEU A 36 1.91 -42.08 -3.36
C LEU A 36 2.69 -40.92 -3.99
N GLU A 37 2.10 -40.22 -4.96
CA GLU A 37 2.74 -39.06 -5.61
C GLU A 37 2.98 -37.93 -4.62
N GLY A 38 1.97 -37.56 -3.82
CA GLY A 38 2.10 -36.50 -2.84
C GLY A 38 3.14 -36.81 -1.77
N THR A 39 3.17 -38.04 -1.24
CA THR A 39 4.08 -38.41 -0.15
C THR A 39 5.52 -38.60 -0.63
N SER A 40 5.73 -39.26 -1.77
CA SER A 40 7.07 -39.40 -2.35
C SER A 40 7.66 -38.05 -2.77
N ALA A 41 6.85 -37.12 -3.25
CA ALA A 41 7.29 -35.76 -3.52
C ALA A 41 7.71 -35.00 -2.26
N ARG A 42 6.91 -35.09 -1.18
CA ARG A 42 7.24 -34.43 0.09
C ARG A 42 8.55 -34.94 0.68
N PHE A 43 8.76 -36.24 0.65
CA PHE A 43 10.02 -36.84 1.07
C PHE A 43 11.18 -36.40 0.18
N ALA A 44 11.00 -36.32 -1.14
CA ALA A 44 12.04 -35.89 -2.07
C ALA A 44 12.46 -34.43 -1.86
N ASN A 45 11.50 -33.55 -1.56
CA ASN A 45 11.75 -32.13 -1.32
C ASN A 45 12.45 -31.90 0.01
N LEU A 46 12.08 -32.63 1.06
CA LEU A 46 12.82 -32.65 2.32
C LEU A 46 14.25 -33.18 2.13
N ILE A 47 14.43 -34.29 1.40
CA ILE A 47 15.77 -34.82 1.09
C ILE A 47 16.61 -33.75 0.38
N THR A 48 16.03 -33.04 -0.59
CA THR A 48 16.72 -31.97 -1.33
C THR A 48 17.02 -30.75 -0.44
N SER A 49 16.11 -30.34 0.45
CA SER A 49 16.31 -29.19 1.35
C SER A 49 17.39 -29.44 2.41
N LEU A 50 17.68 -30.70 2.72
CA LEU A 50 18.82 -31.10 3.56
C LEU A 50 20.17 -31.03 2.81
N GLY A 51 20.20 -30.52 1.56
CA GLY A 51 21.43 -30.40 0.78
C GLY A 51 21.97 -31.74 0.27
N ILE A 52 21.08 -32.71 0.04
CA ILE A 52 21.36 -34.00 -0.61
C ILE A 52 21.25 -33.79 -2.12
N ASN A 53 22.35 -33.96 -2.84
CA ASN A 53 22.45 -33.69 -4.28
C ASN A 53 22.21 -34.96 -5.12
N PRO A 54 21.89 -34.85 -6.42
CA PRO A 54 21.86 -35.98 -7.34
C PRO A 54 23.15 -36.81 -7.27
N GLY A 55 23.01 -38.12 -7.04
CA GLY A 55 24.13 -39.06 -6.85
C GLY A 55 24.59 -39.27 -5.40
N ASP A 56 24.13 -38.45 -4.45
CA ASP A 56 24.35 -38.69 -3.02
C ASP A 56 23.57 -39.94 -2.57
N ARG A 57 24.11 -40.66 -1.57
CA ARG A 57 23.52 -41.90 -1.08
C ARG A 57 22.64 -41.65 0.13
N VAL A 58 21.45 -42.24 0.13
CA VAL A 58 20.50 -42.27 1.24
C VAL A 58 20.43 -43.71 1.73
N ALA A 59 21.00 -43.97 2.90
CA ALA A 59 20.98 -45.30 3.51
C ALA A 59 19.67 -45.48 4.29
N VAL A 60 18.99 -46.61 4.07
CA VAL A 60 17.64 -46.84 4.58
C VAL A 60 17.57 -48.17 5.33
N GLN A 61 17.37 -48.11 6.64
CA GLN A 61 17.20 -49.25 7.54
C GLN A 61 15.82 -49.20 8.20
N VAL A 62 14.78 -49.48 7.43
CA VAL A 62 13.37 -49.44 7.88
C VAL A 62 12.67 -50.74 7.49
N GLU A 63 11.63 -51.09 8.25
CA GLU A 63 10.79 -52.25 7.94
C GLU A 63 9.93 -52.04 6.68
N LYS A 64 9.45 -53.14 6.10
CA LYS A 64 8.65 -53.07 4.86
C LYS A 64 7.29 -52.42 5.14
N SER A 65 7.08 -51.22 4.60
CA SER A 65 5.82 -50.48 4.67
C SER A 65 5.50 -49.76 3.35
N PRO A 66 4.23 -49.35 3.11
CA PRO A 66 3.88 -48.46 1.99
C PRO A 66 4.75 -47.18 1.96
N GLU A 67 5.05 -46.62 3.12
CA GLU A 67 5.86 -45.42 3.26
C GLU A 67 7.34 -45.64 2.92
N ALA A 68 7.87 -46.84 3.18
CA ALA A 68 9.21 -47.23 2.72
C ALA A 68 9.28 -47.28 1.17
N LEU A 69 8.20 -47.70 0.51
CA LEU A 69 8.08 -47.59 -0.95
C LEU A 69 8.02 -46.13 -1.40
N PHE A 70 7.31 -45.26 -0.68
CA PHE A 70 7.24 -43.83 -0.99
C PHE A 70 8.61 -43.17 -0.83
N LEU A 71 9.40 -43.54 0.18
CA LEU A 71 10.77 -43.09 0.38
C LEU A 71 11.72 -43.59 -0.73
N TYR A 72 11.54 -44.81 -1.21
CA TYR A 72 12.29 -45.31 -2.38
C TYR A 72 12.02 -44.45 -3.61
N LEU A 73 10.76 -44.17 -3.92
CA LEU A 73 10.37 -43.28 -5.02
C LEU A 73 10.87 -41.84 -4.81
N ALA A 74 10.87 -41.36 -3.57
CA ALA A 74 11.41 -40.06 -3.21
C ALA A 74 12.91 -39.94 -3.51
N CYS A 75 13.69 -40.98 -3.22
CA CYS A 75 15.11 -41.01 -3.56
C CYS A 75 15.33 -40.98 -5.07
N LEU A 76 14.57 -41.76 -5.85
CA LEU A 76 14.62 -41.71 -7.31
C LEU A 76 14.20 -40.32 -7.85
N ARG A 77 13.17 -39.71 -7.27
CA ARG A 77 12.70 -38.37 -7.61
C ARG A 77 13.75 -37.30 -7.33
N ALA A 78 14.45 -37.40 -6.20
CA ALA A 78 15.59 -36.54 -5.83
C ALA A 78 16.90 -36.91 -6.58
N GLN A 79 16.90 -37.96 -7.39
CA GLN A 79 18.09 -38.54 -8.04
C GLN A 79 19.19 -38.98 -7.05
N ALA A 80 18.79 -39.26 -5.80
CA ALA A 80 19.65 -39.84 -4.79
C ALA A 80 19.72 -41.37 -4.95
N ILE A 81 20.84 -41.96 -4.54
CA ILE A 81 21.07 -43.41 -4.57
C ILE A 81 20.48 -44.01 -3.29
N PHE A 82 19.40 -44.77 -3.44
CA PHE A 82 18.82 -45.53 -2.32
C PHE A 82 19.70 -46.73 -1.97
N VAL A 83 20.19 -46.79 -0.72
CA VAL A 83 21.05 -47.86 -0.21
C VAL A 83 20.27 -48.65 0.85
N PRO A 84 19.71 -49.83 0.52
CA PRO A 84 18.97 -50.63 1.49
C PRO A 84 19.93 -51.26 2.50
N LEU A 85 19.59 -51.17 3.78
CA LEU A 85 20.27 -51.86 4.88
C LEU A 85 19.32 -52.84 5.56
N ASP A 86 19.82 -54.02 5.91
CA ASP A 86 19.05 -55.02 6.66
C ASP A 86 18.71 -54.51 8.07
N THR A 87 17.47 -54.67 8.50
CA THR A 87 17.02 -54.30 9.87
C THR A 87 17.64 -55.21 10.93
N ALA A 88 18.19 -56.37 10.54
CA ALA A 88 18.97 -57.24 11.42
C ALA A 88 20.38 -56.73 11.71
N HIS A 89 20.94 -55.84 10.87
CA HIS A 89 22.31 -55.36 11.02
C HIS A 89 22.53 -54.68 12.37
N LYS A 90 23.59 -55.08 13.06
CA LYS A 90 24.02 -54.53 14.34
C LYS A 90 25.18 -53.56 14.17
N ARG A 91 25.58 -52.89 15.26
CA ARG A 91 26.56 -51.79 15.25
C ARG A 91 27.76 -52.05 14.35
N ALA A 92 28.44 -53.21 14.48
CA ALA A 92 29.63 -53.52 13.69
C ALA A 92 29.39 -53.54 12.18
N GLU A 93 28.24 -54.08 11.74
CA GLU A 93 27.85 -54.13 10.33
C GLU A 93 27.42 -52.75 9.84
N LEU A 94 26.65 -52.01 10.64
CA LEU A 94 26.23 -50.65 10.32
C LEU A 94 27.42 -49.69 10.20
N THR A 95 28.38 -49.74 11.12
CA THR A 95 29.61 -48.95 11.02
C THR A 95 30.37 -49.27 9.74
N HIS A 96 30.47 -50.56 9.36
CA HIS A 96 31.11 -50.97 8.12
C HIS A 96 30.38 -50.42 6.88
N PHE A 97 29.07 -50.61 6.79
CA PHE A 97 28.29 -50.18 5.63
C PHE A 97 28.19 -48.66 5.52
N LEU A 98 28.02 -47.92 6.62
CA LEU A 98 27.99 -46.46 6.61
C LEU A 98 29.37 -45.87 6.27
N GLY A 99 30.45 -46.45 6.80
CA GLY A 99 31.81 -46.04 6.47
C GLY A 99 32.21 -46.33 5.02
N ASN A 100 31.71 -47.43 4.45
CA ASN A 100 31.97 -47.79 3.05
C ASN A 100 31.08 -47.00 2.07
N ALA A 101 29.77 -46.97 2.33
CA ALA A 101 28.81 -46.32 1.45
C ALA A 101 28.83 -44.80 1.60
N GLN A 102 29.29 -44.24 2.72
CA GLN A 102 29.34 -42.79 2.97
C GLN A 102 28.04 -42.07 2.55
N PRO A 103 26.89 -42.44 3.14
CA PRO A 103 25.64 -41.79 2.82
C PRO A 103 25.59 -40.38 3.41
N ALA A 104 24.91 -39.47 2.71
CA ALA A 104 24.70 -38.12 3.20
C ALA A 104 23.50 -38.04 4.16
N LEU A 105 22.56 -38.99 4.05
CA LEU A 105 21.39 -39.14 4.92
C LEU A 105 21.21 -40.61 5.28
N VAL A 106 20.89 -40.88 6.55
CA VAL A 106 20.37 -42.18 6.99
C VAL A 106 18.91 -42.03 7.41
N VAL A 107 18.04 -42.91 6.92
CA VAL A 107 16.67 -43.08 7.42
C VAL A 107 16.56 -44.43 8.11
N CYS A 108 16.17 -44.43 9.39
CA CYS A 108 16.09 -45.64 10.20
C CYS A 108 14.74 -45.78 10.93
N ASP A 109 14.46 -46.97 11.45
CA ASP A 109 13.34 -47.16 12.37
C ASP A 109 13.54 -46.29 13.64
N PRO A 110 12.50 -45.62 14.17
CA PRO A 110 12.60 -44.81 15.40
C PRO A 110 13.28 -45.53 16.58
N ALA A 111 13.13 -46.86 16.70
CA ALA A 111 13.78 -47.63 17.75
C ALA A 111 15.31 -47.66 17.65
N ASN A 112 15.87 -47.38 16.47
CA ASN A 112 17.30 -47.39 16.20
C ASN A 112 17.91 -45.97 16.11
N GLU A 113 17.11 -44.91 16.30
CA GLU A 113 17.54 -43.52 16.10
C GLU A 113 18.80 -43.17 16.90
N SER A 114 18.83 -43.48 18.20
CA SER A 114 19.98 -43.17 19.06
C SER A 114 21.26 -43.85 18.59
N LEU A 115 21.18 -45.12 18.17
CA LEU A 115 22.34 -45.85 17.66
C LEU A 115 22.85 -45.23 16.35
N LEU A 116 21.95 -44.84 15.45
CA LEU A 116 22.33 -44.28 14.15
C LEU A 116 22.79 -42.83 14.23
N GLN A 117 22.34 -42.05 15.21
CA GLN A 117 22.89 -40.72 15.51
C GLN A 117 24.34 -40.83 16.00
N GLU A 118 24.65 -41.78 16.89
CA GLU A 118 26.03 -42.03 17.32
C GLU A 118 26.92 -42.44 16.14
N LEU A 119 26.46 -43.40 15.33
CA LEU A 119 27.21 -43.87 14.16
C LEU A 119 27.35 -42.82 13.07
N ALA A 120 26.37 -41.91 12.93
CA ALA A 120 26.44 -40.81 11.97
C ALA A 120 27.59 -39.85 12.30
N ILE A 121 27.81 -39.55 13.59
CA ILE A 121 28.96 -38.75 14.06
C ILE A 121 30.28 -39.49 13.77
N GLU A 122 30.33 -40.80 14.04
CA GLU A 122 31.54 -41.61 13.81
C GLU A 122 31.90 -41.74 12.32
N THR A 123 30.91 -41.78 11.43
CA THR A 123 31.09 -42.08 9.99
C THR A 123 30.92 -40.86 9.08
N GLY A 124 30.58 -39.69 9.63
CA GLY A 124 30.45 -38.43 8.89
C GLY A 124 29.15 -38.27 8.11
N VAL A 125 28.09 -38.98 8.49
CA VAL A 125 26.75 -38.81 7.90
C VAL A 125 26.16 -37.47 8.37
N ARG A 126 25.66 -36.67 7.44
CA ARG A 126 25.21 -35.29 7.72
C ARG A 126 23.85 -35.23 8.42
N HIS A 127 22.96 -36.16 8.11
CA HIS A 127 21.57 -36.16 8.58
C HIS A 127 21.11 -37.56 8.99
N VAL A 128 20.30 -37.63 10.06
CA VAL A 128 19.59 -38.84 10.49
C VAL A 128 18.12 -38.51 10.63
N LEU A 129 17.26 -39.28 9.96
CA LEU A 129 15.81 -39.18 10.07
C LEU A 129 15.20 -40.54 10.41
N THR A 130 13.96 -40.54 10.88
CA THR A 130 13.25 -41.76 11.26
C THR A 130 11.96 -41.96 10.48
N LEU A 131 11.67 -43.21 10.13
CA LEU A 131 10.44 -43.63 9.46
C LEU A 131 9.98 -44.97 10.05
N GLY A 132 8.87 -44.94 10.78
CA GLY A 132 8.21 -46.11 11.33
C GLY A 132 7.21 -46.76 10.36
N GLN A 133 6.68 -47.92 10.74
CA GLN A 133 5.76 -48.71 9.91
C GLN A 133 4.36 -48.07 9.74
N THR A 134 4.02 -47.08 10.57
CA THR A 134 2.68 -46.46 10.61
C THR A 134 2.69 -44.97 10.26
N SER A 135 3.61 -44.55 9.37
CA SER A 135 3.82 -43.13 9.02
C SER A 135 4.27 -42.24 10.20
N ASP A 136 4.80 -42.84 11.27
CA ASP A 136 5.42 -42.17 12.40
C ASP A 136 6.93 -41.95 12.16
N GLY A 137 7.56 -41.07 12.95
CA GLY A 137 8.98 -40.70 12.79
C GLY A 137 9.20 -39.29 12.25
N SER A 138 10.45 -38.83 12.29
CA SER A 138 10.83 -37.46 11.95
C SER A 138 10.73 -37.16 10.47
N LEU A 139 10.92 -38.15 9.58
CA LEU A 139 10.79 -37.97 8.13
C LEU A 139 9.34 -37.58 7.73
N PRO A 140 8.27 -38.32 8.10
CA PRO A 140 6.90 -37.91 7.83
C PRO A 140 6.50 -36.57 8.45
N VAL A 141 6.99 -36.24 9.65
CA VAL A 141 6.65 -34.99 10.34
C VAL A 141 7.28 -33.80 9.64
N GLN A 142 8.60 -33.83 9.41
CA GLN A 142 9.31 -32.74 8.75
C GLN A 142 8.84 -32.58 7.30
N ALA A 143 8.56 -33.68 6.59
CA ALA A 143 8.13 -33.62 5.21
C ALA A 143 6.73 -32.97 5.02
N ARG A 144 5.93 -32.79 6.07
CA ARG A 144 4.63 -32.07 5.98
C ARG A 144 4.79 -30.64 5.51
N GLU A 145 5.93 -30.02 5.80
CA GLU A 145 6.26 -28.64 5.43
C GLU A 145 6.85 -28.51 4.01
N HIS A 146 7.02 -29.63 3.30
CA HIS A 146 7.74 -29.69 2.02
C HIS A 146 6.85 -30.20 0.87
N TRP A 147 5.80 -29.47 0.48
CA TRP A 147 4.88 -29.87 -0.61
C TRP A 147 5.56 -30.04 -1.98
N ASP A 148 4.89 -30.76 -2.90
CA ASP A 148 5.41 -31.08 -4.23
C ASP A 148 5.59 -29.84 -5.11
N LEU A 149 6.78 -29.23 -5.09
CA LEU A 149 7.25 -28.40 -6.19
C LEU A 149 7.96 -29.29 -7.23
N PRO A 150 7.70 -29.13 -8.55
CA PRO A 150 8.27 -29.99 -9.59
C PRO A 150 9.81 -29.94 -9.64
N THR A 151 10.45 -31.11 -9.83
CA THR A 151 11.90 -31.31 -9.68
C THR A 151 12.80 -30.75 -10.81
N PRO A 152 14.11 -30.54 -10.53
CA PRO A 152 15.06 -29.79 -11.36
C PRO A 152 15.45 -30.35 -12.75
N ALA A 153 14.89 -31.48 -13.20
CA ALA A 153 15.30 -32.11 -14.46
C ALA A 153 14.60 -31.55 -15.71
N ASN A 154 13.53 -30.76 -15.54
CA ASN A 154 12.86 -30.01 -16.63
C ASN A 154 13.33 -28.55 -16.75
N LEU A 155 14.47 -28.21 -16.14
CA LEU A 155 14.90 -26.83 -15.96
C LEU A 155 15.60 -26.18 -17.15
N SER A 156 15.80 -26.83 -18.31
CA SER A 156 16.57 -26.19 -19.39
C SER A 156 15.76 -25.40 -20.44
N ALA A 157 14.42 -25.53 -20.46
CA ALA A 157 13.57 -24.74 -21.38
C ALA A 157 12.72 -23.67 -20.66
N ARG A 158 12.38 -23.88 -19.38
CA ARG A 158 11.63 -22.93 -18.54
C ARG A 158 12.51 -21.97 -17.71
N TYR A 159 13.81 -22.22 -17.53
CA TYR A 159 14.69 -21.26 -16.84
C TYR A 159 14.96 -19.98 -17.62
N ARG A 160 14.73 -19.96 -18.94
CA ARG A 160 14.72 -18.70 -19.69
C ARG A 160 13.44 -17.89 -19.40
N GLN A 161 12.29 -18.57 -19.24
CA GLN A 161 10.99 -17.92 -19.02
C GLN A 161 10.65 -17.61 -17.54
N ALA A 162 11.36 -18.22 -16.58
CA ALA A 162 11.15 -17.96 -15.15
C ALA A 162 12.17 -16.96 -14.55
N ALA A 163 13.32 -16.76 -15.20
CA ALA A 163 14.10 -15.53 -15.02
C ALA A 163 13.31 -14.31 -15.55
N GLU A 164 12.45 -14.50 -16.55
CA GLU A 164 11.48 -13.48 -17.01
C GLU A 164 10.37 -13.22 -15.97
N LEU A 165 9.94 -14.21 -15.17
CA LEU A 165 8.97 -14.00 -14.06
C LEU A 165 9.58 -13.38 -12.78
N SER A 166 10.90 -13.30 -12.68
CA SER A 166 11.56 -12.47 -11.66
C SER A 166 11.26 -10.98 -11.88
N LEU A 167 10.96 -10.57 -13.11
CA LEU A 167 10.56 -9.21 -13.47
C LEU A 167 9.16 -8.83 -12.91
N ALA A 168 8.27 -9.81 -12.71
CA ALA A 168 6.90 -9.58 -12.22
C ALA A 168 6.83 -9.22 -10.73
N ARG A 169 7.93 -9.32 -9.97
CA ARG A 169 7.87 -9.42 -8.49
C ARG A 169 8.23 -8.16 -7.70
N SER A 170 8.73 -7.07 -8.30
CA SER A 170 8.97 -5.80 -7.57
C SER A 170 7.97 -4.68 -7.88
N VAL A 171 7.11 -4.84 -8.89
CA VAL A 171 6.29 -3.76 -9.47
C VAL A 171 4.77 -3.95 -9.24
N VAL A 172 4.34 -4.96 -8.46
CA VAL A 172 2.91 -5.17 -8.10
C VAL A 172 2.35 -4.05 -7.18
N ARG A 173 3.13 -3.02 -6.84
CA ARG A 173 3.02 -2.44 -5.50
C ARG A 173 1.95 -1.38 -5.25
N ASP A 174 1.74 -0.31 -6.02
CA ASP A 174 1.18 0.90 -5.35
C ASP A 174 -0.08 1.57 -5.94
N ALA A 175 -0.95 0.87 -6.69
CA ALA A 175 -2.28 1.46 -6.95
C ALA A 175 -3.41 0.45 -7.11
N PHE A 176 -3.26 -0.57 -7.96
CA PHE A 176 -4.34 -1.50 -8.32
C PHE A 176 -3.75 -2.84 -8.79
N PRO A 177 -3.65 -3.86 -7.91
CA PRO A 177 -2.92 -5.11 -8.20
C PRO A 177 -3.56 -5.97 -9.31
N GLN A 178 -4.77 -5.62 -9.75
CA GLN A 178 -5.56 -6.43 -10.66
C GLN A 178 -5.14 -6.42 -12.13
N PHE A 179 -4.30 -5.49 -12.61
CA PHE A 179 -3.79 -5.54 -13.99
C PHE A 179 -2.35 -5.04 -14.10
N CYS A 180 -1.48 -5.80 -14.76
CA CYS A 180 -0.11 -5.38 -15.05
C CYS A 180 0.40 -5.94 -16.39
N TRP A 181 1.28 -5.19 -17.04
CA TRP A 181 1.96 -5.65 -18.26
C TRP A 181 3.04 -6.69 -17.90
N LEU A 182 2.95 -7.89 -18.48
CA LEU A 182 3.97 -8.95 -18.35
C LEU A 182 5.09 -8.76 -19.38
N GLU A 183 4.71 -8.45 -20.61
CA GLU A 183 5.56 -8.21 -21.77
C GLU A 183 5.01 -7.00 -22.53
N PRO A 184 5.76 -6.42 -23.49
CA PRO A 184 5.25 -5.32 -24.34
C PRO A 184 3.91 -5.62 -25.02
N ASP A 185 3.56 -6.91 -25.20
CA ASP A 185 2.32 -7.35 -25.85
C ASP A 185 1.47 -8.32 -25.00
N GLN A 186 1.72 -8.45 -23.69
CA GLN A 186 0.96 -9.33 -22.80
C GLN A 186 0.53 -8.64 -21.50
N LEU A 187 -0.76 -8.71 -21.18
CA LEU A 187 -1.35 -8.15 -19.96
C LEU A 187 -1.81 -9.26 -19.01
N LEU A 188 -1.39 -9.22 -17.75
CA LEU A 188 -1.89 -10.04 -16.66
C LEU A 188 -3.08 -9.36 -15.98
N ALA A 189 -4.11 -10.13 -15.65
CA ALA A 189 -5.18 -9.75 -14.75
C ALA A 189 -5.15 -10.56 -13.46
N THR A 190 -5.35 -9.93 -12.30
CA THR A 190 -5.42 -10.58 -10.99
C THR A 190 -6.59 -10.08 -10.15
N SER A 191 -6.97 -10.81 -9.10
CA SER A 191 -7.86 -10.37 -8.02
C SER A 191 -7.53 -11.18 -6.78
N ASP A 192 -7.36 -10.54 -5.62
CA ASP A 192 -7.07 -11.19 -4.34
C ASP A 192 -5.96 -12.26 -4.45
N SER A 193 -4.85 -11.90 -5.11
CA SER A 193 -3.71 -12.78 -5.39
C SER A 193 -3.98 -13.97 -6.32
N LYS A 194 -5.13 -14.01 -7.01
CA LYS A 194 -5.46 -15.01 -8.05
C LYS A 194 -5.31 -14.42 -9.44
N ILE A 195 -4.70 -15.18 -10.36
CA ILE A 195 -4.61 -14.79 -11.77
C ILE A 195 -5.96 -15.04 -12.44
N LEU A 196 -6.60 -13.97 -12.93
CA LEU A 196 -7.85 -14.03 -13.68
C LEU A 196 -7.62 -14.37 -15.17
N GLY A 197 -6.44 -14.05 -15.72
CA GLY A 197 -6.04 -14.42 -17.07
C GLY A 197 -4.85 -13.61 -17.62
N VAL A 198 -4.31 -14.04 -18.76
CA VAL A 198 -3.30 -13.29 -19.54
C VAL A 198 -3.87 -12.98 -20.93
N PHE A 199 -3.75 -11.73 -21.37
CA PHE A 199 -4.32 -11.21 -22.61
C PHE A 199 -3.21 -10.80 -23.59
N GLY A 200 -3.24 -11.32 -24.81
CA GLY A 200 -2.32 -10.93 -25.88
C GLY A 200 -2.82 -9.71 -26.66
N VAL A 201 -1.96 -8.71 -26.85
CA VAL A 201 -2.30 -7.41 -27.46
C VAL A 201 -2.48 -7.46 -28.98
N ARG A 202 -1.90 -8.46 -29.65
CA ARG A 202 -1.82 -8.46 -31.13
C ARG A 202 -3.08 -8.93 -31.86
N ASP A 203 -3.96 -9.70 -31.22
CA ASP A 203 -5.06 -10.36 -31.95
C ASP A 203 -6.45 -10.26 -31.30
N GLY A 204 -6.60 -9.55 -30.16
CA GLY A 204 -7.90 -9.48 -29.45
C GLY A 204 -8.47 -10.84 -29.02
N LYS A 205 -7.67 -11.91 -29.15
CA LYS A 205 -8.02 -13.27 -28.75
C LYS A 205 -7.59 -13.47 -27.31
N ARG A 206 -8.56 -13.84 -26.46
CA ARG A 206 -8.28 -14.45 -25.16
C ARG A 206 -7.36 -15.64 -25.39
N ALA A 207 -6.14 -15.63 -24.85
CA ALA A 207 -5.35 -16.84 -24.80
C ALA A 207 -6.14 -17.82 -23.90
N GLU A 208 -6.62 -18.92 -24.47
CA GLU A 208 -7.36 -19.92 -23.69
C GLU A 208 -6.43 -20.48 -22.62
N SER A 209 -6.81 -20.26 -21.35
CA SER A 209 -6.13 -20.81 -20.18
C SER A 209 -6.41 -22.31 -20.09
N GLY A 210 -5.73 -23.10 -20.93
CA GLY A 210 -5.74 -24.56 -20.88
C GLY A 210 -4.86 -25.17 -19.79
N GLN A 211 -4.20 -24.34 -18.97
CA GLN A 211 -3.50 -24.79 -17.78
C GLN A 211 -4.10 -24.05 -16.58
N SER A 212 -4.56 -24.82 -15.60
CA SER A 212 -4.72 -24.31 -14.24
C SER A 212 -3.40 -23.62 -13.90
N VAL A 213 -3.43 -22.30 -13.77
CA VAL A 213 -2.38 -21.59 -13.08
C VAL A 213 -2.52 -22.09 -11.65
N GLU A 214 -1.71 -23.10 -11.29
CA GLU A 214 -1.60 -23.58 -9.93
C GLU A 214 -1.47 -22.34 -9.05
N HIS A 215 -2.32 -22.29 -8.02
CA HIS A 215 -2.32 -21.27 -6.99
C HIS A 215 -0.88 -20.82 -6.72
N LEU A 216 -0.52 -19.65 -7.25
CA LEU A 216 0.65 -18.93 -6.81
C LEU A 216 0.29 -18.43 -5.43
N GLU A 217 0.36 -19.32 -4.44
CA GLU A 217 0.61 -18.88 -3.08
C GLU A 217 1.92 -18.11 -3.16
N LEU A 218 1.78 -16.78 -3.10
CA LEU A 218 2.85 -15.85 -2.80
C LEU A 218 3.32 -16.19 -1.38
N ASN A 219 4.09 -17.27 -1.26
CA ASN A 219 5.00 -17.44 -0.16
C ASN A 219 6.06 -16.35 -0.33
N ALA A 220 5.72 -15.17 0.17
CA ALA A 220 6.67 -14.19 0.62
C ALA A 220 7.46 -14.86 1.76
N THR A 221 8.43 -15.70 1.39
CA THR A 221 9.55 -15.96 2.26
C THR A 221 10.27 -14.64 2.39
N SER A 222 9.94 -13.96 3.48
CA SER A 222 10.50 -12.71 3.95
C SER A 222 12.03 -12.80 3.99
N ASN A 223 12.69 -12.29 2.96
CA ASN A 223 14.05 -11.80 3.08
C ASN A 223 13.98 -10.28 3.14
N GLU A 224 13.88 -9.82 4.39
CA GLU A 224 14.33 -8.54 4.96
C GLU A 224 13.94 -7.22 4.26
N ASN A 225 13.62 -6.22 5.08
CA ASN A 225 13.11 -4.90 4.72
C ASN A 225 14.12 -4.00 3.96
N GLY A 226 14.64 -4.46 2.82
CA GLY A 226 15.66 -3.76 2.04
C GLY A 226 15.28 -3.40 0.61
N ALA A 227 15.95 -2.40 0.05
CA ALA A 227 15.78 -1.94 -1.32
C ALA A 227 16.60 -2.80 -2.30
N MET A 228 15.92 -3.67 -3.06
CA MET A 228 16.51 -4.53 -4.09
C MET A 228 16.92 -3.71 -5.32
N SER A 229 18.12 -3.98 -5.85
CA SER A 229 18.60 -3.41 -7.12
C SER A 229 17.77 -3.90 -8.32
N PRO A 230 17.64 -3.10 -9.40
CA PRO A 230 16.90 -3.51 -10.60
C PRO A 230 17.38 -4.82 -11.24
N ASP A 231 18.69 -5.07 -11.26
CA ASP A 231 19.29 -6.34 -11.72
C ASP A 231 19.24 -7.48 -10.69
N ARG A 232 18.77 -7.18 -9.48
CA ARG A 232 18.60 -8.10 -8.35
C ARG A 232 19.89 -8.75 -7.86
N ALA A 233 21.04 -8.19 -8.21
CA ALA A 233 22.34 -8.69 -7.74
C ALA A 233 22.57 -8.34 -6.27
N VAL A 234 22.07 -7.18 -5.84
CA VAL A 234 22.29 -6.63 -4.49
C VAL A 234 21.02 -6.08 -3.86
N GLN A 235 20.97 -6.05 -2.53
CA GLN A 235 19.92 -5.42 -1.73
C GLN A 235 20.55 -4.46 -0.70
N ILE A 236 20.03 -3.23 -0.58
CA ILE A 236 20.39 -2.32 0.52
C ILE A 236 19.48 -2.61 1.70
N LEU A 237 20.07 -2.93 2.85
CA LEU A 237 19.39 -3.27 4.09
C LEU A 237 19.61 -2.17 5.12
N GLN A 238 18.60 -1.99 5.97
CA GLN A 238 18.72 -1.19 7.17
C GLN A 238 19.47 -2.02 8.24
N ASP A 239 20.49 -1.42 8.88
CA ASP A 239 21.31 -2.02 9.93
C ASP A 239 21.30 -1.13 11.18
N GLY A 240 20.24 -1.23 11.98
CA GLY A 240 19.98 -0.25 13.04
C GLY A 240 19.68 1.13 12.43
N TYR A 241 20.52 2.12 12.73
CA TYR A 241 20.45 3.47 12.12
C TYR A 241 21.44 3.66 10.96
N ASP A 242 22.15 2.60 10.60
CA ASP A 242 23.11 2.52 9.50
C ASP A 242 22.53 1.70 8.32
N LEU A 243 23.31 1.59 7.24
CA LEU A 243 23.01 0.79 6.06
C LEU A 243 24.05 -0.31 5.83
N ALA A 244 23.58 -1.41 5.25
CA ALA A 244 24.41 -2.49 4.73
C ALA A 244 23.98 -2.89 3.30
N MET A 245 24.88 -3.48 2.54
CA MET A 245 24.60 -4.10 1.24
C MET A 245 24.70 -5.61 1.37
N LEU A 246 23.69 -6.33 0.88
CA LEU A 246 23.68 -7.78 0.77
C LEU A 246 23.87 -8.18 -0.70
N GLU A 247 24.91 -8.96 -0.98
CA GLU A 247 25.14 -9.61 -2.27
C GLU A 247 24.30 -10.88 -2.36
N MET A 248 23.39 -10.95 -3.33
CA MET A 248 22.36 -12.00 -3.37
C MET A 248 22.92 -13.37 -3.75
N GLU A 249 23.95 -13.42 -4.60
CA GLU A 249 24.56 -14.69 -5.03
C GLU A 249 25.44 -15.29 -3.94
N SER A 250 26.28 -14.47 -3.29
CA SER A 250 27.24 -14.96 -2.29
C SER A 250 26.68 -14.99 -0.87
N GLY A 251 25.59 -14.27 -0.60
CA GLY A 251 25.10 -14.01 0.75
C GLY A 251 26.00 -13.07 1.56
N SER A 252 27.01 -12.46 0.95
CA SER A 252 27.97 -11.60 1.64
C SER A 252 27.32 -10.27 2.02
N ARG A 253 27.53 -9.85 3.28
CA ARG A 253 27.02 -8.59 3.81
C ARG A 253 28.16 -7.60 4.00
N HIS A 254 28.01 -6.40 3.42
CA HIS A 254 28.98 -5.32 3.47
C HIS A 254 28.37 -4.12 4.20
N ARG A 255 29.03 -3.64 5.26
CA ARG A 255 28.60 -2.42 5.96
C ARG A 255 28.88 -1.18 5.09
N LEU A 256 27.89 -0.30 4.94
CA LEU A 256 28.00 0.92 4.13
C LEU A 256 28.20 2.18 4.98
N THR A 257 27.53 2.27 6.12
CA THR A 257 27.65 3.40 7.06
C THR A 257 27.94 2.91 8.47
N ALA A 258 28.53 3.77 9.30
CA ALA A 258 28.90 3.39 10.67
C ALA A 258 28.66 4.46 11.76
N ASP A 259 28.17 5.63 11.39
CA ASP A 259 27.96 6.78 12.27
C ASP A 259 26.47 7.03 12.58
N GLY A 260 25.59 6.12 12.16
CA GLY A 260 24.15 6.19 12.43
C GLY A 260 23.82 6.18 13.93
N THR A 261 22.91 7.06 14.32
CA THR A 261 22.32 7.12 15.66
C THR A 261 20.82 7.37 15.52
N TYR A 262 20.06 7.27 16.62
CA TYR A 262 18.63 7.57 16.59
C TYR A 262 18.31 8.99 16.08
N GLU A 263 19.13 9.97 16.43
CA GLU A 263 18.94 11.36 16.02
C GLU A 263 19.52 11.65 14.63
N ILE A 264 20.43 10.79 14.13
CA ILE A 264 21.09 10.90 12.83
C ILE A 264 21.02 9.55 12.13
N ALA A 265 20.00 9.31 11.32
CA ALA A 265 19.72 7.98 10.78
C ALA A 265 19.75 7.97 9.25
N TYR A 266 20.31 6.90 8.69
CA TYR A 266 20.30 6.64 7.25
C TYR A 266 19.11 5.79 6.86
N GLY A 267 18.57 6.02 5.65
CA GLY A 267 17.59 5.11 5.05
C GLY A 267 16.20 5.14 5.66
N ILE A 268 15.90 6.04 6.58
CA ILE A 268 14.58 6.14 7.20
C ILE A 268 13.99 7.53 7.01
N ILE A 269 12.69 7.66 7.23
CA ILE A 269 12.05 8.96 7.42
C ILE A 269 12.16 9.41 8.89
N ALA A 270 12.06 10.73 9.09
CA ALA A 270 11.93 11.35 10.41
C ALA A 270 10.75 10.77 11.21
N ASP A 271 10.76 11.00 12.52
CA ASP A 271 9.70 10.56 13.42
C ASP A 271 8.46 11.45 13.26
N ILE A 272 7.70 11.19 12.21
CA ILE A 272 6.48 11.89 11.83
C ILE A 272 5.44 10.88 11.34
N GLY A 273 4.14 11.20 11.49
CA GLY A 273 3.04 10.33 11.11
C GLY A 273 2.88 9.08 12.01
N SER A 274 2.08 8.10 11.58
CA SER A 274 1.71 6.89 12.37
C SER A 274 2.79 5.79 12.43
N GLU A 275 4.07 6.16 12.41
CA GLU A 275 5.20 5.23 12.30
C GLU A 275 6.10 5.13 13.53
N PRO A 276 6.44 6.22 14.26
CA PRO A 276 7.43 6.18 15.33
C PRO A 276 7.09 5.18 16.43
N LEU A 277 5.85 5.20 16.93
CA LEU A 277 5.43 4.34 18.02
C LEU A 277 5.29 2.90 17.53
N ARG A 278 4.83 2.70 16.30
CA ARG A 278 4.79 1.37 15.67
C ARG A 278 6.18 0.74 15.60
N ARG A 279 7.19 1.49 15.14
CA ARG A 279 8.60 1.03 15.07
C ARG A 279 9.13 0.66 16.45
N LEU A 280 8.89 1.51 17.46
CA LEU A 280 9.36 1.30 18.82
C LEU A 280 8.70 0.09 19.49
N ARG A 281 7.39 -0.12 19.29
CA ARG A 281 6.62 -1.23 19.88
C ARG A 281 6.88 -2.55 19.17
N GLU A 282 6.81 -2.58 17.85
CA GLU A 282 6.93 -3.82 17.07
C GLU A 282 8.38 -4.28 16.90
N ARG A 283 9.37 -3.42 17.23
CA ARG A 283 10.80 -3.66 17.01
C ARG A 283 11.13 -4.09 15.57
N LYS A 284 10.26 -3.73 14.62
CA LYS A 284 10.46 -4.01 13.20
C LYS A 284 11.36 -2.95 12.59
N VAL A 285 12.33 -3.42 11.82
CA VAL A 285 13.21 -2.57 11.02
C VAL A 285 12.40 -2.01 9.85
N PRO A 286 12.20 -0.69 9.71
CA PRO A 286 11.46 -0.14 8.57
C PRO A 286 12.20 -0.40 7.25
N PRO A 287 11.51 -0.45 6.11
CA PRO A 287 12.16 -0.56 4.81
C PRO A 287 13.06 0.63 4.54
N VAL A 288 14.20 0.38 3.90
CA VAL A 288 15.11 1.46 3.48
C VAL A 288 14.41 2.37 2.46
N VAL A 289 14.39 3.65 2.77
CA VAL A 289 13.86 4.73 1.93
C VAL A 289 14.95 5.14 0.94
N GLY A 290 14.67 5.01 -0.35
CA GLY A 290 15.60 5.41 -1.40
C GLY A 290 15.21 4.87 -2.76
N THR A 291 16.04 5.15 -3.77
CA THR A 291 15.80 4.74 -5.15
C THR A 291 17.11 4.34 -5.83
N TRP A 292 17.06 3.29 -6.63
CA TRP A 292 18.17 2.81 -7.45
C TRP A 292 18.21 3.54 -8.79
N SER A 293 19.40 3.79 -9.31
CA SER A 293 19.58 4.16 -10.71
C SER A 293 19.10 3.01 -11.62
N PRO A 294 18.58 3.30 -12.82
CA PRO A 294 18.09 2.27 -13.75
C PRO A 294 19.12 1.20 -14.10
N ASP A 295 20.40 1.56 -14.13
CA ASP A 295 21.53 0.66 -14.41
C ASP A 295 22.00 -0.14 -13.17
N SER A 296 21.27 -0.05 -12.06
CA SER A 296 21.57 -0.69 -10.77
C SER A 296 22.88 -0.27 -10.10
N ARG A 297 23.60 0.73 -10.62
CA ARG A 297 24.91 1.10 -10.07
C ARG A 297 24.83 1.92 -8.79
N TYR A 298 23.93 2.90 -8.76
CA TYR A 298 23.84 3.88 -7.67
C TYR A 298 22.56 3.69 -6.88
N PHE A 299 22.67 3.74 -5.56
CA PHE A 299 21.51 3.86 -4.69
C PHE A 299 21.52 5.24 -4.03
N VAL A 300 20.39 5.94 -4.09
CA VAL A 300 20.21 7.25 -3.46
C VAL A 300 19.26 7.09 -2.29
N THR A 301 19.65 7.62 -1.14
CA THR A 301 18.89 7.59 0.09
C THR A 301 19.04 8.91 0.86
N VAL A 302 18.53 8.96 2.08
CA VAL A 302 18.56 10.13 2.95
C VAL A 302 19.31 9.84 4.24
N ARG A 303 19.93 10.88 4.80
CA ARG A 303 20.44 10.93 6.17
C ARG A 303 19.66 11.99 6.92
N VAL A 304 18.77 11.55 7.81
CA VAL A 304 17.90 12.41 8.61
C VAL A 304 18.67 13.01 9.77
N ASP A 305 18.43 14.28 10.08
CA ASP A 305 18.89 14.98 11.29
C ASP A 305 17.68 15.44 12.10
N GLN A 306 17.57 14.90 13.31
CA GLN A 306 16.51 15.18 14.28
C GLN A 306 17.06 15.72 15.61
N ARG A 307 18.32 16.19 15.61
CA ARG A 307 18.93 16.73 16.82
C ARG A 307 18.25 18.03 17.25
N GLY A 308 18.14 18.23 18.55
CA GLY A 308 17.52 19.43 19.12
C GLY A 308 16.00 19.49 18.94
N LEU A 309 15.36 18.42 18.43
CA LEU A 309 13.91 18.29 18.49
C LEU A 309 13.46 17.88 19.90
N ARG A 310 12.24 18.26 20.26
CA ARG A 310 11.61 17.84 21.52
C ARG A 310 11.42 16.32 21.54
N SER A 311 11.53 15.76 22.74
CA SER A 311 11.13 14.38 23.02
C SER A 311 9.66 14.37 23.41
N LEU A 312 8.81 13.71 22.63
CA LEU A 312 7.40 13.55 22.97
C LEU A 312 7.22 12.20 23.69
N PRO A 313 6.87 12.18 24.99
CA PRO A 313 6.62 10.95 25.70
C PRO A 313 5.23 10.40 25.35
N TYR A 314 5.13 9.08 25.29
CA TYR A 314 3.94 8.37 24.87
C TYR A 314 3.77 7.14 25.78
N VAL A 315 2.61 7.00 26.44
CA VAL A 315 2.35 5.89 27.38
C VAL A 315 1.35 4.92 26.77
N VAL A 316 1.75 3.66 26.62
CA VAL A 316 0.90 2.58 26.08
C VAL A 316 1.12 1.31 26.89
N GLY A 317 0.11 0.44 26.96
CA GLY A 317 0.23 -0.87 27.58
C GLY A 317 0.72 -1.92 26.59
N SER A 318 2.03 -2.00 26.33
CA SER A 318 2.57 -2.91 25.32
C SER A 318 2.92 -4.29 25.88
N VAL A 319 2.20 -5.29 25.35
CA VAL A 319 2.45 -6.74 25.45
C VAL A 319 2.21 -7.33 26.85
N PRO A 320 1.28 -8.30 27.00
CA PRO A 320 1.17 -9.04 28.26
C PRO A 320 2.51 -9.72 28.58
N ASP A 321 2.93 -9.69 29.85
CA ASP A 321 4.05 -10.53 30.31
C ASP A 321 3.74 -12.03 30.11
N ALA A 322 4.69 -12.89 30.44
CA ALA A 322 4.50 -14.34 30.29
C ALA A 322 3.30 -14.87 31.10
N GLU A 323 2.82 -14.09 32.06
CA GLU A 323 1.70 -14.36 32.95
C GLU A 323 0.40 -13.62 32.55
N GLY A 324 0.41 -12.80 31.48
CA GLY A 324 -0.76 -12.08 30.99
C GLY A 324 -0.96 -10.65 31.52
N HIS A 325 -0.10 -10.13 32.40
CA HIS A 325 -0.22 -8.78 32.94
C HIS A 325 0.24 -7.72 31.95
N ARG A 326 -0.51 -6.63 31.83
CA ARG A 326 -0.14 -5.46 31.03
C ARG A 326 0.33 -4.35 31.94
N ILE A 327 1.57 -3.90 31.76
CA ILE A 327 2.16 -2.78 32.49
C ILE A 327 2.30 -1.59 31.52
N PRO A 328 1.96 -0.35 31.93
CA PRO A 328 2.20 0.82 31.09
C PRO A 328 3.70 1.00 30.82
N GLU A 329 4.06 1.11 29.54
CA GLU A 329 5.42 1.46 29.08
C GLU A 329 5.43 2.88 28.52
N VAL A 330 6.55 3.58 28.74
CA VAL A 330 6.78 4.90 28.17
C VAL A 330 7.71 4.75 26.97
N HIS A 331 7.18 5.04 25.79
CA HIS A 331 7.99 5.30 24.61
C HIS A 331 8.22 6.80 24.45
N SER A 332 9.25 7.19 23.71
CA SER A 332 9.50 8.58 23.39
C SER A 332 10.14 8.69 22.03
N PHE A 333 9.72 9.69 21.26
CA PHE A 333 10.32 9.97 19.95
C PHE A 333 10.57 11.45 19.70
N ARG A 334 11.41 11.77 18.71
CA ARG A 334 11.75 13.15 18.33
C ARG A 334 10.64 13.71 17.46
N TYR A 335 10.04 14.83 17.86
CA TYR A 335 8.88 15.35 17.11
C TYR A 335 8.97 16.87 16.95
N ALA A 336 8.59 17.41 15.81
CA ALA A 336 8.49 18.85 15.60
C ALA A 336 7.02 19.22 15.45
N LEU A 337 6.56 20.16 16.28
CA LEU A 337 5.18 20.63 16.26
C LEU A 337 4.96 21.72 15.21
N ALA A 338 3.71 21.93 14.82
CA ALA A 338 3.29 23.05 13.98
C ALA A 338 3.73 24.38 14.62
N GLY A 339 4.42 25.20 13.83
CA GLY A 339 5.03 26.46 14.25
C GLY A 339 6.43 26.36 14.86
N ASP A 340 6.99 25.16 15.08
CA ASP A 340 8.38 25.02 15.53
C ASP A 340 9.37 25.50 14.45
N THR A 341 10.40 26.22 14.89
CA THR A 341 11.47 26.73 14.01
C THR A 341 12.53 25.66 13.72
N ASN A 342 12.79 24.78 14.70
CA ASN A 342 13.64 23.61 14.50
C ASN A 342 12.77 22.42 14.06
N VAL A 343 13.04 21.89 12.88
CA VAL A 343 12.26 20.81 12.24
C VAL A 343 13.22 19.75 11.70
N PRO A 344 12.80 18.48 11.56
CA PRO A 344 13.67 17.45 11.01
C PRO A 344 14.08 17.81 9.58
N THR A 345 15.35 17.59 9.26
CA THR A 345 15.89 17.77 7.91
C THR A 345 16.56 16.50 7.42
N ALA A 346 16.77 16.40 6.12
CA ALA A 346 17.53 15.32 5.50
C ALA A 346 18.58 15.86 4.55
N SER A 347 19.72 15.19 4.53
CA SER A 347 20.73 15.33 3.47
C SER A 347 20.63 14.15 2.51
N LEU A 348 20.86 14.39 1.22
CA LEU A 348 20.86 13.33 0.22
C LEU A 348 22.17 12.54 0.27
N VAL A 349 22.07 11.21 0.27
CA VAL A 349 23.21 10.29 0.33
C VAL A 349 23.23 9.42 -0.92
N LEU A 350 24.41 9.30 -1.52
CA LEU A 350 24.70 8.53 -2.72
C LEU A 350 25.60 7.34 -2.35
N ILE A 351 25.23 6.16 -2.84
CA ILE A 351 25.96 4.91 -2.64
C ILE A 351 26.33 4.36 -4.01
N ASP A 352 27.63 4.23 -4.29
CA ASP A 352 28.13 3.53 -5.48
C ASP A 352 28.37 2.06 -5.11
N ARG A 353 27.57 1.14 -5.68
CA ARG A 353 27.70 -0.29 -5.35
C ARG A 353 29.04 -0.86 -5.76
N GLN A 354 29.63 -0.37 -6.85
CA GLN A 354 30.86 -0.96 -7.40
C GLN A 354 32.05 -0.70 -6.51
N THR A 355 32.09 0.47 -5.87
CA THR A 355 33.21 0.87 -5.01
C THR A 355 32.87 0.79 -3.52
N GLY A 356 31.60 0.57 -3.17
CA GLY A 356 31.09 0.69 -1.80
C GLY A 356 31.14 2.12 -1.25
N ALA A 357 31.32 3.13 -2.11
CA ALA A 357 31.53 4.50 -1.65
C ALA A 357 30.20 5.15 -1.25
N VAL A 358 30.14 5.69 -0.03
CA VAL A 358 29.01 6.48 0.47
C VAL A 358 29.43 7.94 0.55
N ARG A 359 28.60 8.85 0.01
CA ARG A 359 28.86 10.30 0.02
C ARG A 359 27.58 11.10 0.11
N ALA A 360 27.67 12.31 0.66
CA ALA A 360 26.59 13.28 0.57
C ALA A 360 26.58 13.95 -0.82
N ALA A 361 25.40 14.23 -1.36
CA ALA A 361 25.28 15.10 -2.53
C ALA A 361 25.33 16.57 -2.11
N GLU A 362 25.78 17.44 -3.01
CA GLU A 362 25.80 18.90 -2.84
C GLU A 362 24.39 19.51 -3.01
N VAL A 363 23.40 18.97 -2.31
CA VAL A 363 22.03 19.47 -2.23
C VAL A 363 21.82 20.00 -0.80
N PRO A 364 21.26 21.21 -0.59
CA PRO A 364 21.00 21.71 0.75
C PRO A 364 20.10 20.76 1.55
N PRO A 365 20.27 20.66 2.88
CA PRO A 365 19.35 19.91 3.71
C PRO A 365 17.90 20.35 3.47
N PHE A 366 17.01 19.38 3.33
CA PHE A 366 15.62 19.61 2.95
C PHE A 366 14.66 18.98 3.96
N LEU A 367 13.40 19.42 3.92
CA LEU A 367 12.38 18.90 4.81
C LEU A 367 11.98 17.48 4.41
N LEU A 368 11.86 16.59 5.40
CA LEU A 368 11.10 15.36 5.24
C LEU A 368 9.70 15.59 5.81
N SER A 369 8.73 15.90 4.93
CA SER A 369 7.32 15.81 5.28
C SER A 369 6.79 14.40 4.98
N LEU A 370 5.55 14.11 5.37
CA LEU A 370 4.82 12.89 4.99
C LEU A 370 5.00 12.64 3.47
N GLY A 371 5.73 11.58 3.09
CA GLY A 371 5.95 11.13 1.70
C GLY A 371 7.33 11.41 1.07
N ALA A 372 8.16 12.28 1.64
CA ALA A 372 9.47 12.59 1.07
C ALA A 372 10.53 11.50 1.35
N PRO A 373 11.40 11.17 0.38
CA PRO A 373 11.63 11.91 -0.85
C PRO A 373 10.87 11.39 -2.09
N ASN A 374 10.00 10.39 -1.95
CA ASN A 374 9.49 9.60 -3.08
C ASN A 374 8.19 10.15 -3.72
N ASP A 375 7.75 11.35 -3.36
CA ASP A 375 6.56 12.03 -3.91
C ASP A 375 6.77 12.59 -5.34
N GLY A 376 7.45 11.83 -6.21
CA GLY A 376 7.71 12.24 -7.60
C GLY A 376 8.64 13.45 -7.76
N ALA A 377 9.31 13.86 -6.67
CA ALA A 377 10.30 14.94 -6.62
C ALA A 377 11.73 14.46 -6.82
N MET A 378 11.99 13.15 -6.74
CA MET A 378 13.26 12.53 -7.09
C MET A 378 13.07 11.63 -8.32
N VAL A 379 13.79 11.92 -9.41
CA VAL A 379 13.65 11.17 -10.66
C VAL A 379 15.00 11.00 -11.36
N TRP A 380 15.33 9.76 -11.72
CA TRP A 380 16.50 9.44 -12.53
C TRP A 380 16.25 9.76 -14.00
N THR A 381 17.31 10.12 -14.72
CA THR A 381 17.30 10.00 -16.19
C THR A 381 17.29 8.53 -16.58
N ASP A 382 16.67 8.19 -17.71
CA ASP A 382 16.55 6.80 -18.19
C ASP A 382 17.92 6.12 -18.39
N ASP A 383 18.95 6.91 -18.72
CA ASP A 383 20.34 6.45 -18.87
C ASP A 383 21.09 6.32 -17.54
N GLY A 384 20.45 6.64 -16.41
CA GLY A 384 21.04 6.62 -15.07
C GLY A 384 22.13 7.66 -14.81
N ARG A 385 22.39 8.57 -15.76
CA ARG A 385 23.49 9.52 -15.69
C ARG A 385 23.29 10.61 -14.64
N TYR A 386 22.06 11.07 -14.47
CA TYR A 386 21.72 12.15 -13.55
C TYR A 386 20.49 11.82 -12.72
N LEU A 387 20.45 12.39 -11.52
CA LEU A 387 19.27 12.42 -10.67
C LEU A 387 18.75 13.85 -10.57
N PHE A 388 17.46 14.06 -10.78
CA PHE A 388 16.80 15.31 -10.44
C PHE A 388 16.18 15.22 -9.06
N VAL A 389 16.33 16.29 -8.26
CA VAL A 389 15.83 16.37 -6.88
C VAL A 389 15.13 17.71 -6.68
N GLY A 390 13.85 17.66 -6.33
CA GLY A 390 13.06 18.82 -5.92
C GLY A 390 13.15 19.04 -4.42
N VAL A 391 13.55 20.25 -4.01
CA VAL A 391 13.65 20.68 -2.61
C VAL A 391 12.66 21.80 -2.34
N GLU A 392 11.71 21.56 -1.43
CA GLU A 392 10.73 22.57 -1.01
C GLU A 392 11.32 23.54 0.02
N SER A 393 10.88 24.80 -0.03
CA SER A 393 11.15 25.78 1.04
C SER A 393 10.31 25.51 2.30
N ARG A 394 10.74 26.08 3.44
CA ARG A 394 10.07 25.93 4.74
C ARG A 394 8.63 26.47 4.79
N ASP A 395 8.35 27.48 3.97
CA ASP A 395 7.01 28.05 3.79
C ASP A 395 6.20 27.32 2.70
N PHE A 396 6.77 26.27 2.09
CA PHE A 396 6.20 25.46 1.02
C PHE A 396 5.81 26.25 -0.25
N ARG A 397 6.24 27.51 -0.40
CA ARG A 397 5.89 28.34 -1.56
C ARG A 397 6.77 28.09 -2.78
N SER A 398 7.95 27.50 -2.57
CA SER A 398 8.91 27.27 -3.64
C SER A 398 9.44 25.84 -3.67
N LEU A 399 9.79 25.39 -4.87
CA LEU A 399 10.48 24.14 -5.15
C LEU A 399 11.71 24.46 -5.99
N THR A 400 12.89 24.20 -5.46
CA THR A 400 14.15 24.29 -6.21
C THR A 400 14.50 22.92 -6.76
N VAL A 401 14.71 22.82 -8.07
CA VAL A 401 15.10 21.56 -8.71
C VAL A 401 16.61 21.55 -8.95
N TYR A 402 17.28 20.53 -8.42
CA TYR A 402 18.69 20.26 -8.62
C TYR A 402 18.87 19.11 -9.60
N ARG A 403 19.91 19.17 -10.44
CA ARG A 403 20.47 18.03 -11.15
C ARG A 403 21.73 17.58 -10.42
N VAL A 404 21.76 16.34 -9.96
CA VAL A 404 22.85 15.73 -9.21
C VAL A 404 23.58 14.74 -10.12
N ASP A 405 24.90 14.82 -10.12
CA ASP A 405 25.77 13.80 -10.71
C ASP A 405 26.10 12.75 -9.62
N PRO A 406 25.62 11.50 -9.74
CA PRO A 406 25.79 10.50 -8.70
C PRO A 406 27.25 10.03 -8.55
N GLN A 407 28.06 10.16 -9.61
CA GLN A 407 29.45 9.73 -9.62
C GLN A 407 30.34 10.68 -8.80
N THR A 408 30.02 11.98 -8.79
CA THR A 408 30.81 13.00 -8.09
C THR A 408 30.13 13.48 -6.81
N GLY A 409 28.80 13.47 -6.76
CA GLY A 409 28.00 14.12 -5.73
C GLY A 409 27.74 15.61 -5.99
N THR A 410 28.32 16.19 -7.04
CA THR A 410 28.11 17.59 -7.39
C THR A 410 26.70 17.83 -7.89
N SER A 411 26.16 19.03 -7.63
CA SER A 411 24.83 19.41 -8.08
C SER A 411 24.81 20.75 -8.80
N GLN A 412 23.81 20.94 -9.67
CA GLN A 412 23.50 22.19 -10.33
C GLN A 412 22.03 22.53 -10.10
N THR A 413 21.73 23.75 -9.66
CA THR A 413 20.35 24.26 -9.69
C THR A 413 19.88 24.42 -11.13
N VAL A 414 18.78 23.75 -11.47
CA VAL A 414 18.16 23.79 -12.79
C VAL A 414 17.13 24.92 -12.87
N LEU A 415 16.20 24.95 -11.92
CA LEU A 415 15.13 25.95 -11.87
C LEU A 415 14.64 26.14 -10.44
N VAL A 416 13.92 27.25 -10.23
CA VAL A 416 13.12 27.51 -9.03
C VAL A 416 11.69 27.73 -9.48
N ASP A 417 10.78 26.88 -9.00
CA ASP A 417 9.34 27.08 -9.11
C ASP A 417 8.82 27.81 -7.86
N SER A 418 8.03 28.86 -8.00
CA SER A 418 7.56 29.66 -6.86
C SER A 418 6.18 30.23 -7.09
N GLY A 419 5.41 30.36 -6.00
CA GLY A 419 4.11 31.01 -5.95
C GLY A 419 3.93 31.87 -4.70
N ASP A 420 2.82 32.59 -4.63
CA ASP A 420 2.42 33.42 -3.49
C ASP A 420 1.79 32.61 -2.34
N LYS A 421 1.27 31.41 -2.65
CA LYS A 421 0.70 30.46 -1.70
C LYS A 421 1.52 29.18 -1.60
N PRO A 422 1.45 28.48 -0.46
CA PRO A 422 2.02 27.14 -0.32
C PRO A 422 1.54 26.21 -1.42
N ARG A 423 2.47 25.44 -1.97
CA ARG A 423 2.20 24.30 -2.82
C ARG A 423 1.41 23.27 -2.01
N ARG A 424 0.40 22.68 -2.63
CA ARG A 424 -0.40 21.64 -1.98
C ARG A 424 0.12 20.26 -2.39
N PRO A 425 0.23 19.31 -1.45
CA PRO A 425 0.40 17.91 -1.81
C PRO A 425 -0.77 17.50 -2.69
N PHE A 426 -0.48 16.61 -3.63
CA PHE A 426 -1.47 16.17 -4.58
C PHE A 426 -2.37 15.09 -3.94
N PRO A 427 -3.70 15.13 -4.13
CA PRO A 427 -4.62 14.22 -3.44
C PRO A 427 -4.63 12.80 -4.01
N PHE A 428 -3.90 12.54 -5.10
CA PHE A 428 -3.80 11.21 -5.70
C PHE A 428 -2.37 10.65 -5.52
N PRO A 429 -2.23 9.38 -5.10
CA PRO A 429 -0.94 8.76 -4.87
C PRO A 429 -0.13 8.61 -6.18
N ASN A 430 1.20 8.57 -6.06
CA ASN A 430 2.17 8.34 -7.14
C ASN A 430 2.20 9.38 -8.27
N ALA A 431 1.55 10.53 -8.10
CA ALA A 431 1.58 11.59 -9.10
C ALA A 431 3.00 12.16 -9.26
N LYS A 432 3.60 12.01 -10.44
CA LYS A 432 4.95 12.54 -10.68
C LYS A 432 4.91 14.06 -10.82
N MET A 433 5.95 14.71 -10.32
CA MET A 433 6.12 16.16 -10.48
C MET A 433 7.15 16.51 -11.56
N LEU A 434 8.15 15.66 -11.74
CA LEU A 434 9.26 15.85 -12.66
C LEU A 434 9.34 14.68 -13.64
N ALA A 435 9.62 14.96 -14.91
CA ALA A 435 9.89 13.94 -15.92
C ALA A 435 11.02 14.39 -16.87
N PRO A 436 12.20 13.74 -16.84
CA PRO A 436 13.25 13.98 -17.83
C PRO A 436 12.78 13.57 -19.23
N VAL A 437 13.24 14.31 -20.25
CA VAL A 437 12.83 14.13 -21.65
C VAL A 437 13.92 13.46 -22.50
N GLY A 438 15.12 13.30 -21.96
CA GLY A 438 16.32 13.05 -22.79
C GLY A 438 16.77 14.32 -23.52
N GLY A 439 18.02 14.33 -24.00
CA GLY A 439 18.56 15.49 -24.74
C GLY A 439 18.75 16.78 -23.92
N GLY A 440 18.69 16.71 -22.58
CA GLY A 440 18.91 17.87 -21.70
C GLY A 440 17.66 18.71 -21.41
N GLN A 441 16.46 18.15 -21.54
CA GLN A 441 15.21 18.83 -21.19
C GLN A 441 14.48 18.16 -20.01
N LEU A 442 13.64 18.92 -19.31
CA LEU A 442 12.87 18.48 -18.14
C LEU A 442 11.45 19.03 -18.19
N VAL A 443 10.45 18.16 -18.01
CA VAL A 443 9.06 18.58 -17.78
C VAL A 443 8.82 18.71 -16.28
N LEU A 444 8.26 19.85 -15.89
CA LEU A 444 7.79 20.15 -14.54
C LEU A 444 6.27 20.31 -14.55
N ARG A 445 5.59 19.62 -13.63
CA ARG A 445 4.23 19.96 -13.21
C ARG A 445 4.30 21.07 -12.16
N SER A 446 3.64 22.20 -12.43
CA SER A 446 3.62 23.35 -11.52
C SER A 446 2.21 23.92 -11.36
N GLU A 447 1.88 24.30 -10.12
CA GLU A 447 0.64 24.99 -9.74
C GLU A 447 0.82 26.51 -9.59
N ARG A 448 1.93 27.07 -10.11
CA ARG A 448 2.28 28.50 -9.95
C ARG A 448 1.22 29.48 -10.47
N GLU A 449 0.36 29.03 -11.39
CA GLU A 449 -0.72 29.84 -11.98
C GLU A 449 -2.09 29.54 -11.33
N GLY A 450 -2.10 28.92 -10.15
CA GLY A 450 -3.30 28.56 -9.40
C GLY A 450 -3.92 27.23 -9.79
N ARG A 451 -3.60 26.69 -10.98
CA ARG A 451 -3.92 25.34 -11.44
C ARG A 451 -2.67 24.62 -11.93
N ALA A 452 -2.66 23.31 -11.85
CA ALA A 452 -1.50 22.52 -12.23
C ALA A 452 -1.39 22.42 -13.75
N HIS A 453 -0.25 22.82 -14.30
CA HIS A 453 0.07 22.73 -15.71
C HIS A 453 1.51 22.24 -15.94
N LEU A 454 1.81 21.88 -17.19
CA LEU A 454 3.09 21.30 -17.58
C LEU A 454 3.99 22.35 -18.25
N PHE A 455 5.24 22.40 -17.82
CA PHE A 455 6.23 23.37 -18.27
C PHE A 455 7.51 22.63 -18.68
N LEU A 456 8.01 22.90 -19.88
CA LEU A 456 9.23 22.32 -20.42
C LEU A 456 10.42 23.27 -20.22
N TYR A 457 11.49 22.77 -19.61
CA TYR A 457 12.71 23.52 -19.32
C TYR A 457 13.91 22.92 -20.04
N ASP A 458 14.85 23.79 -20.40
CA ASP A 458 16.20 23.42 -20.79
C ASP A 458 17.05 23.28 -19.53
N VAL A 459 17.66 22.12 -19.34
CA VAL A 459 18.38 21.78 -18.11
C VAL A 459 19.70 22.53 -17.99
N ALA A 460 20.38 22.81 -19.12
CA ALA A 460 21.68 23.46 -19.11
C ALA A 460 21.58 24.95 -18.72
N SER A 461 20.60 25.66 -19.30
CA SER A 461 20.39 27.09 -19.09
C SER A 461 19.38 27.41 -17.99
N GLY A 462 18.56 26.44 -17.57
CA GLY A 462 17.46 26.64 -16.62
C GLY A 462 16.28 27.43 -17.20
N LYS A 463 16.30 27.76 -18.49
CA LYS A 463 15.26 28.58 -19.12
C LYS A 463 14.02 27.76 -19.42
N LEU A 464 12.86 28.36 -19.17
CA LEU A 464 11.59 27.85 -19.66
C LEU A 464 11.64 27.86 -21.20
N VAL A 465 11.51 26.68 -21.80
CA VAL A 465 11.40 26.50 -23.24
C VAL A 465 9.97 26.77 -23.68
N ARG A 466 9.00 26.19 -22.96
CA ARG A 466 7.57 26.30 -23.31
C ARG A 466 6.65 25.91 -22.15
N GLN A 467 5.49 26.55 -22.06
CA GLN A 467 4.34 26.00 -21.33
C GLN A 467 3.56 25.05 -22.25
N LEU A 468 3.49 23.78 -21.88
CA LEU A 468 2.88 22.71 -22.70
C LEU A 468 1.36 22.67 -22.55
N THR A 469 0.85 23.05 -21.38
CA THR A 469 -0.59 23.06 -21.10
C THR A 469 -1.00 24.33 -20.36
N SER A 470 -2.23 24.78 -20.59
CA SER A 470 -2.84 25.94 -19.93
C SER A 470 -4.37 25.85 -20.00
N GLY A 471 -5.06 26.58 -19.12
CA GLY A 471 -6.50 26.77 -19.19
C GLY A 471 -7.20 26.63 -17.84
N ALA A 472 -8.54 26.60 -17.88
CA ALA A 472 -9.37 26.53 -16.68
C ALA A 472 -9.58 25.08 -16.17
N TRP A 473 -8.51 24.28 -16.11
CA TRP A 473 -8.52 22.85 -15.77
C TRP A 473 -7.17 22.44 -15.18
N SER A 474 -7.06 21.30 -14.50
CA SER A 474 -5.85 20.96 -13.71
C SER A 474 -5.25 19.61 -14.08
N ILE A 475 -3.92 19.56 -14.20
CA ILE A 475 -3.15 18.32 -14.32
C ILE A 475 -3.16 17.59 -12.98
N VAL A 476 -3.55 16.32 -13.01
CA VAL A 476 -3.56 15.46 -11.83
C VAL A 476 -2.40 14.48 -11.80
N ASP A 477 -1.89 14.05 -12.94
CA ASP A 477 -0.71 13.18 -12.97
C ASP A 477 0.14 13.43 -14.21
N LEU A 478 1.46 13.51 -14.05
CA LEU A 478 2.45 13.50 -15.13
C LEU A 478 2.92 12.05 -15.33
N SER A 479 2.17 11.27 -16.08
CA SER A 479 2.35 9.82 -16.13
C SER A 479 3.68 9.40 -16.79
N ALA A 480 3.99 9.94 -17.97
CA ALA A 480 5.20 9.62 -18.72
C ALA A 480 5.58 10.68 -19.79
N VAL A 481 6.82 10.62 -20.24
CA VAL A 481 7.31 11.34 -21.42
C VAL A 481 7.87 10.31 -22.41
N ASP A 482 7.45 10.39 -23.66
CA ASP A 482 8.08 9.68 -24.77
C ASP A 482 9.02 10.64 -25.51
N ALA A 483 10.32 10.48 -25.25
CA ALA A 483 11.38 11.26 -25.91
C ALA A 483 11.42 11.05 -27.43
N ARG A 484 11.07 9.85 -27.90
CA ARG A 484 11.17 9.44 -29.30
C ARG A 484 10.08 10.10 -30.12
N GLU A 485 8.85 10.00 -29.64
CA GLU A 485 7.67 10.62 -30.25
C GLU A 485 7.45 12.09 -29.82
N ARG A 486 8.35 12.60 -28.97
CA ARG A 486 8.28 13.94 -28.37
C ARG A 486 6.91 14.24 -27.77
N ALA A 487 6.37 13.31 -27.00
CA ALA A 487 5.04 13.39 -26.41
C ALA A 487 5.09 13.32 -24.88
N VAL A 488 4.13 13.96 -24.23
CA VAL A 488 3.89 13.88 -22.79
C VAL A 488 2.52 13.30 -22.55
N PHE A 489 2.45 12.24 -21.75
CA PHE A 489 1.23 11.59 -21.32
C PHE A 489 0.88 12.02 -19.89
N PHE A 490 -0.38 12.38 -19.67
CA PHE A 490 -0.81 12.93 -18.40
C PHE A 490 -2.30 12.74 -18.17
N SER A 491 -2.71 12.72 -16.90
CA SER A 491 -4.12 12.78 -16.50
C SER A 491 -4.49 14.20 -16.09
N ALA A 492 -5.73 14.61 -16.38
CA ALA A 492 -6.25 15.92 -15.99
C ALA A 492 -7.76 15.87 -15.68
N THR A 493 -8.23 16.87 -14.93
CA THR A 493 -9.63 17.04 -14.53
C THR A 493 -10.17 18.40 -14.96
N GLY A 494 -11.48 18.48 -15.21
CA GLY A 494 -12.19 19.73 -15.51
C GLY A 494 -11.98 20.34 -16.89
N ARG A 495 -11.27 19.66 -17.82
CA ARG A 495 -11.02 20.18 -19.18
C ARG A 495 -12.21 20.05 -20.11
N GLU A 496 -12.93 18.92 -20.04
CA GLU A 496 -14.01 18.61 -20.98
C GLU A 496 -15.33 19.24 -20.51
N ALA A 497 -15.98 19.98 -21.41
CA ALA A 497 -17.21 20.71 -21.10
C ALA A 497 -18.40 19.76 -20.86
N GLY A 498 -19.27 20.14 -19.92
CA GLY A 498 -20.51 19.40 -19.62
C GLY A 498 -20.30 18.14 -18.75
N ARG A 499 -19.08 17.89 -18.28
CA ARG A 499 -18.74 16.75 -17.41
C ARG A 499 -18.58 17.17 -15.96
N ASP A 500 -18.67 16.21 -15.04
CA ASP A 500 -18.29 16.43 -13.64
C ASP A 500 -16.79 16.81 -13.57
N PRO A 501 -16.43 17.97 -13.00
CA PRO A 501 -15.07 18.49 -13.06
C PRO A 501 -14.05 17.66 -12.27
N TYR A 502 -14.50 16.63 -11.52
CA TYR A 502 -13.62 15.75 -10.77
C TYR A 502 -13.23 14.50 -11.56
N LEU A 503 -13.90 14.20 -12.67
CA LEU A 503 -13.56 13.05 -13.52
C LEU A 503 -12.17 13.22 -14.10
N ARG A 504 -11.32 12.21 -13.86
CA ARG A 504 -9.98 12.15 -14.46
C ARG A 504 -10.10 11.60 -15.86
N HIS A 505 -9.52 12.31 -16.81
CA HIS A 505 -9.33 11.85 -18.17
C HIS A 505 -7.85 11.82 -18.50
N PHE A 506 -7.49 11.01 -19.49
CA PHE A 506 -6.12 10.83 -19.94
C PHE A 506 -5.87 11.52 -21.27
N TYR A 507 -4.70 12.13 -21.39
CA TYR A 507 -4.33 12.98 -22.50
C TYR A 507 -2.90 12.75 -22.95
N ARG A 508 -2.61 13.19 -24.18
CA ARG A 508 -1.26 13.44 -24.65
C ARG A 508 -1.11 14.86 -25.19
N VAL A 509 0.10 15.42 -25.09
CA VAL A 509 0.49 16.68 -25.76
C VAL A 509 1.90 16.55 -26.32
N SER A 510 2.19 17.21 -27.45
CA SER A 510 3.56 17.26 -27.98
C SER A 510 4.44 18.21 -27.17
N LEU A 511 5.70 17.84 -26.97
CA LEU A 511 6.74 18.71 -26.42
C LEU A 511 7.03 19.94 -27.30
N ASP A 512 6.68 19.87 -28.58
CA ASP A 512 6.81 20.97 -29.53
C ASP A 512 5.63 21.95 -29.45
N GLY A 513 4.64 21.65 -28.61
CA GLY A 513 3.43 22.45 -28.37
C GLY A 513 2.23 21.96 -29.18
N GLY A 514 1.10 22.65 -29.01
CA GLY A 514 -0.18 22.27 -29.60
C GLY A 514 -1.24 22.04 -28.53
N GLN A 515 -2.40 21.57 -28.96
CA GLN A 515 -3.51 21.26 -28.05
C GLN A 515 -3.40 19.83 -27.51
N PRO A 516 -3.69 19.61 -26.21
CA PRO A 516 -3.84 18.26 -25.69
C PRO A 516 -4.91 17.46 -26.44
N VAL A 517 -4.60 16.20 -26.71
CA VAL A 517 -5.51 15.23 -27.32
C VAL A 517 -6.07 14.33 -26.24
N LEU A 518 -7.40 14.25 -26.14
CA LEU A 518 -8.13 13.35 -25.24
C LEU A 518 -7.99 11.90 -25.72
N LEU A 519 -7.56 11.00 -24.84
CA LEU A 519 -7.33 9.58 -25.13
C LEU A 519 -8.40 8.66 -24.55
N THR A 520 -9.17 9.15 -23.58
CA THR A 520 -10.24 8.43 -22.86
C THR A 520 -11.56 9.21 -23.00
N PRO A 521 -12.33 8.98 -24.08
CA PRO A 521 -13.46 9.83 -24.44
C PRO A 521 -14.72 9.59 -23.60
N GLU A 522 -14.84 8.48 -22.88
CA GLU A 522 -16.00 8.17 -22.06
C GLU A 522 -16.20 9.22 -20.96
N ASP A 523 -17.46 9.47 -20.59
CA ASP A 523 -17.82 10.40 -19.50
C ASP A 523 -17.81 9.66 -18.16
N ALA A 524 -16.60 9.27 -17.75
CA ALA A 524 -16.35 8.48 -16.55
C ALA A 524 -15.01 8.91 -15.91
N ASP A 525 -14.73 8.41 -14.71
CA ASP A 525 -13.41 8.54 -14.12
C ASP A 525 -12.52 7.43 -14.68
N HIS A 526 -11.34 7.81 -15.16
CA HIS A 526 -10.40 6.89 -15.80
C HIS A 526 -9.15 6.70 -14.96
N GLU A 527 -8.71 5.47 -14.89
CA GLU A 527 -7.43 5.06 -14.36
C GLU A 527 -6.64 4.36 -15.45
N VAL A 528 -5.42 4.85 -15.67
CA VAL A 528 -4.63 4.45 -16.84
C VAL A 528 -3.30 3.83 -16.43
N HIS A 529 -2.99 2.70 -17.05
CA HIS A 529 -1.71 2.00 -16.93
C HIS A 529 -1.02 1.92 -18.29
N LEU A 530 0.02 2.73 -18.46
CA LEU A 530 0.82 2.77 -19.67
C LEU A 530 1.63 1.47 -19.85
N SER A 531 1.75 1.02 -21.09
CA SER A 531 2.73 0.01 -21.48
C SER A 531 4.17 0.53 -21.29
N PRO A 532 5.16 -0.33 -20.99
CA PRO A 532 6.56 0.10 -20.89
C PRO A 532 7.12 0.76 -22.15
N SER A 533 6.62 0.37 -23.32
CA SER A 533 6.95 0.94 -24.63
C SER A 533 6.22 2.24 -24.97
N LEU A 534 5.23 2.64 -24.16
CA LEU A 534 4.38 3.83 -24.36
C LEU A 534 3.55 3.83 -25.66
N ASP A 535 3.37 2.67 -26.31
CA ASP A 535 2.61 2.53 -27.56
C ASP A 535 1.14 2.11 -27.32
N ALA A 536 0.82 1.63 -26.12
CA ALA A 536 -0.53 1.27 -25.67
C ALA A 536 -0.73 1.55 -24.18
N PHE A 537 -1.99 1.48 -23.74
CA PHE A 537 -2.35 1.57 -22.32
C PHE A 537 -3.64 0.82 -21.99
N VAL A 538 -3.74 0.38 -20.73
CA VAL A 538 -4.98 -0.13 -20.14
C VAL A 538 -5.74 1.04 -19.52
N ASP A 539 -7.03 1.09 -19.79
CA ASP A 539 -7.98 2.09 -19.30
C ASP A 539 -9.05 1.38 -18.48
N VAL A 540 -9.04 1.61 -17.17
CA VAL A 540 -10.08 1.15 -16.24
C VAL A 540 -10.96 2.34 -15.93
N TYR A 541 -12.22 2.29 -16.40
CA TYR A 541 -13.14 3.40 -16.19
C TYR A 541 -14.44 2.95 -15.53
N SER A 542 -14.99 3.83 -14.69
CA SER A 542 -16.27 3.66 -14.03
C SER A 542 -16.85 5.02 -13.63
N THR A 543 -18.12 5.02 -13.25
CA THR A 543 -18.74 6.13 -12.50
C THR A 543 -19.11 5.62 -11.12
N VAL A 544 -19.72 6.44 -10.27
CA VAL A 544 -20.25 5.93 -8.98
C VAL A 544 -21.36 4.88 -9.16
N SER A 545 -22.05 4.87 -10.31
CA SER A 545 -23.21 4.00 -10.59
C SER A 545 -22.95 2.97 -11.68
N GLN A 546 -21.91 3.15 -12.50
CA GLN A 546 -21.49 2.22 -13.54
C GLN A 546 -20.31 1.40 -13.04
N ALA A 547 -20.45 0.08 -13.06
CA ALA A 547 -19.37 -0.83 -12.68
C ALA A 547 -18.17 -0.76 -13.65
N PRO A 548 -16.95 -1.11 -13.20
CA PRO A 548 -15.74 -0.95 -14.01
C PRO A 548 -15.75 -1.72 -15.33
N THR A 549 -15.32 -1.03 -16.37
CA THR A 549 -14.98 -1.62 -17.68
C THR A 549 -13.48 -1.41 -17.93
N VAL A 550 -12.83 -2.42 -18.47
CA VAL A 550 -11.39 -2.43 -18.72
C VAL A 550 -11.15 -2.53 -20.21
N LEU A 551 -10.47 -1.53 -20.76
CA LEU A 551 -10.19 -1.39 -22.18
C LEU A 551 -8.69 -1.41 -22.43
N LEU A 552 -8.30 -1.90 -23.60
CA LEU A 552 -6.96 -1.76 -24.15
C LEU A 552 -7.01 -0.75 -25.29
N ARG A 553 -6.18 0.29 -25.20
CA ARG A 553 -6.08 1.37 -26.19
C ARG A 553 -4.67 1.53 -26.71
N GLU A 554 -4.56 2.04 -27.93
CA GLU A 554 -3.31 2.58 -28.47
C GLU A 554 -2.92 3.88 -27.77
N SER A 555 -1.65 4.28 -27.85
CA SER A 555 -1.18 5.61 -27.42
C SER A 555 -1.82 6.77 -28.20
N THR A 556 -2.56 6.47 -29.26
CA THR A 556 -3.43 7.40 -30.01
C THR A 556 -4.81 7.58 -29.37
N GLY A 557 -5.19 6.73 -28.41
CA GLY A 557 -6.52 6.65 -27.82
C GLY A 557 -7.46 5.70 -28.56
N ALA A 558 -7.05 5.20 -29.73
CA ALA A 558 -7.84 4.25 -30.50
C ALA A 558 -8.07 2.96 -29.69
N LEU A 559 -9.33 2.54 -29.61
CA LEU A 559 -9.71 1.29 -28.94
C LEU A 559 -9.14 0.10 -29.73
N ARG A 560 -8.34 -0.74 -29.06
CA ARG A 560 -7.90 -2.04 -29.61
C ARG A 560 -8.89 -3.13 -29.25
N SER A 561 -9.27 -3.23 -27.98
CA SER A 561 -10.19 -4.26 -27.49
C SER A 561 -10.77 -3.92 -26.12
N GLU A 562 -11.95 -4.48 -25.82
CA GLU A 562 -12.46 -4.59 -24.45
C GLU A 562 -11.87 -5.85 -23.81
N LEU A 563 -11.25 -5.71 -22.65
CA LEU A 563 -10.61 -6.80 -21.92
C LEU A 563 -11.55 -7.41 -20.88
N TRP A 564 -12.35 -6.57 -20.23
CA TRP A 564 -13.24 -6.99 -19.15
C TRP A 564 -14.40 -6.01 -18.97
N ARG A 565 -15.56 -6.54 -18.56
CA ARG A 565 -16.70 -5.76 -18.09
C ARG A 565 -17.28 -6.39 -16.84
N THR A 566 -17.44 -5.58 -15.80
CA THR A 566 -17.96 -6.03 -14.51
C THR A 566 -19.48 -6.12 -14.54
N ASP A 567 -20.03 -7.26 -14.13
CA ASP A 567 -21.48 -7.44 -13.92
C ASP A 567 -21.86 -7.08 -12.47
N PRO A 568 -22.59 -5.97 -12.23
CA PRO A 568 -23.00 -5.57 -10.89
C PRO A 568 -24.26 -6.32 -10.39
N THR A 569 -24.87 -7.20 -11.18
CA THR A 569 -26.12 -7.90 -10.82
C THR A 569 -26.08 -8.54 -9.43
N PRO A 570 -25.02 -9.27 -9.02
CA PRO A 570 -24.95 -9.86 -7.69
C PRO A 570 -24.98 -8.84 -6.53
N LEU A 571 -24.49 -7.62 -6.75
CA LEU A 571 -24.55 -6.54 -5.77
C LEU A 571 -25.95 -5.96 -5.67
N VAL A 572 -26.59 -5.72 -6.83
CA VAL A 572 -27.96 -5.22 -6.91
C VAL A 572 -28.94 -6.20 -6.25
N GLU A 573 -28.80 -7.50 -6.50
CA GLU A 573 -29.62 -8.55 -5.87
C GLU A 573 -29.46 -8.60 -4.35
N ARG A 574 -28.30 -8.18 -3.82
CA ARG A 574 -28.03 -8.05 -2.38
C ARG A 574 -28.48 -6.71 -1.78
N GLY A 575 -29.18 -5.87 -2.55
CA GLY A 575 -29.74 -4.61 -2.07
C GLY A 575 -28.81 -3.40 -2.22
N TRP A 576 -27.74 -3.51 -3.01
CA TRP A 576 -26.95 -2.33 -3.37
C TRP A 576 -27.81 -1.35 -4.18
N VAL A 577 -27.70 -0.06 -3.83
CA VAL A 577 -28.36 1.04 -4.52
C VAL A 577 -27.27 1.91 -5.13
N ALA A 578 -27.40 2.18 -6.43
CA ALA A 578 -26.49 3.07 -7.12
C ALA A 578 -26.42 4.45 -6.44
N PRO A 579 -25.22 4.90 -6.02
CA PRO A 579 -25.02 6.25 -5.51
C PRO A 579 -25.30 7.30 -6.58
N GLU A 580 -25.69 8.50 -6.14
CA GLU A 580 -26.01 9.62 -7.02
C GLU A 580 -24.97 10.73 -6.84
N ARG A 581 -24.35 11.18 -7.93
CA ARG A 581 -23.57 12.44 -7.92
C ARG A 581 -24.52 13.63 -7.80
N PHE A 582 -24.12 14.63 -7.03
CA PHE A 582 -24.86 15.89 -6.93
C PHE A 582 -23.92 17.09 -6.96
N CYS A 583 -24.49 18.23 -7.33
CA CYS A 583 -23.87 19.54 -7.23
C CYS A 583 -24.79 20.46 -6.43
N VAL A 584 -24.23 21.20 -5.49
CA VAL A 584 -24.92 22.22 -4.67
C VAL A 584 -24.15 23.53 -4.74
N THR A 585 -24.80 24.64 -4.46
CA THR A 585 -24.11 25.93 -4.34
C THR A 585 -23.55 26.09 -2.92
N ALA A 586 -22.29 26.47 -2.80
CA ALA A 586 -21.64 26.79 -1.53
C ALA A 586 -22.37 27.92 -0.79
N ALA A 587 -22.02 28.13 0.49
CA ALA A 587 -22.64 29.18 1.30
C ALA A 587 -22.34 30.62 0.81
N ASP A 588 -21.37 30.80 -0.09
CA ASP A 588 -21.15 32.10 -0.77
C ASP A 588 -22.15 32.41 -1.89
N GLY A 589 -23.06 31.48 -2.19
CA GLY A 589 -24.11 31.67 -3.19
C GLY A 589 -23.64 31.59 -4.64
N ARG A 590 -22.38 31.21 -4.91
CA ARG A 590 -21.83 31.18 -6.28
C ARG A 590 -20.93 30.00 -6.60
N THR A 591 -20.24 29.43 -5.63
CA THR A 591 -19.27 28.36 -5.88
C THR A 591 -19.98 27.01 -5.98
N PRO A 592 -19.86 26.25 -7.10
CA PRO A 592 -20.41 24.90 -7.18
C PRO A 592 -19.56 23.93 -6.35
N LEU A 593 -20.23 23.11 -5.53
CA LEU A 593 -19.62 22.05 -4.74
C LEU A 593 -20.20 20.71 -5.14
N TYR A 594 -19.34 19.70 -5.18
CA TYR A 594 -19.69 18.39 -5.69
C TYR A 594 -19.64 17.34 -4.58
N GLY A 595 -20.58 16.40 -4.63
CA GLY A 595 -20.71 15.36 -3.62
C GLY A 595 -21.40 14.12 -4.15
N THR A 596 -21.41 13.08 -3.32
CA THR A 596 -22.02 11.79 -3.64
C THR A 596 -23.02 11.42 -2.55
N LEU A 597 -24.24 11.08 -2.96
CA LEU A 597 -25.35 10.70 -2.10
C LEU A 597 -25.57 9.19 -2.19
N TYR A 598 -25.54 8.55 -1.03
CA TYR A 598 -25.85 7.15 -0.82
C TYR A 598 -27.22 7.04 -0.16
N LEU A 599 -28.05 6.13 -0.68
CA LEU A 599 -29.43 5.96 -0.23
C LEU A 599 -29.65 4.53 0.24
N PRO A 600 -30.54 4.33 1.23
CA PRO A 600 -30.82 3.01 1.76
C PRO A 600 -31.51 2.13 0.72
N SER A 601 -31.29 0.83 0.83
CA SER A 601 -32.13 -0.16 0.17
C SER A 601 -33.61 0.04 0.55
N GLY A 602 -34.50 -0.17 -0.42
CA GLY A 602 -35.94 0.02 -0.20
C GLY A 602 -36.38 1.47 0.03
N LYS A 603 -35.61 2.50 -0.35
CA LYS A 603 -35.97 3.93 -0.13
C LYS A 603 -37.41 4.31 -0.48
N LYS A 604 -38.01 3.67 -1.49
CA LYS A 604 -39.38 3.94 -1.96
C LYS A 604 -40.48 3.58 -0.96
N THR A 605 -40.19 2.74 0.05
CA THR A 605 -41.17 2.29 1.05
C THR A 605 -40.98 2.97 2.40
N ARG A 606 -39.97 3.83 2.56
CA ARG A 606 -39.67 4.53 3.81
C ARG A 606 -40.34 5.90 3.84
N GLY A 607 -40.69 6.37 5.05
CA GLY A 607 -41.07 7.76 5.29
C GLY A 607 -39.87 8.71 5.20
N LYS A 608 -39.89 9.80 5.97
CA LYS A 608 -38.74 10.73 6.05
C LYS A 608 -37.48 10.03 6.55
N ILE A 609 -36.39 10.13 5.82
CA ILE A 609 -35.11 9.44 6.03
C ILE A 609 -34.11 10.41 6.72
N PRO A 610 -33.52 10.03 7.87
CA PRO A 610 -32.47 10.83 8.51
C PRO A 610 -31.20 10.91 7.66
N ILE A 611 -30.51 12.04 7.74
CA ILE A 611 -29.33 12.35 6.93
C ILE A 611 -28.07 12.13 7.77
N VAL A 612 -27.01 11.56 7.20
CA VAL A 612 -25.67 11.56 7.79
C VAL A 612 -24.69 12.22 6.83
N ASP A 613 -23.95 13.20 7.32
CA ASP A 613 -22.81 13.82 6.64
C ASP A 613 -21.53 13.03 6.97
N SER A 614 -20.96 12.34 5.99
CA SER A 614 -19.68 11.66 6.13
C SER A 614 -18.55 12.58 5.66
N ILE A 615 -17.96 13.28 6.62
CA ILE A 615 -17.06 14.41 6.37
C ILE A 615 -15.59 14.01 6.46
N TYR A 616 -14.78 14.62 5.59
CA TYR A 616 -13.34 14.76 5.80
C TYR A 616 -12.90 16.23 5.63
N ALA A 617 -13.22 16.84 4.49
CA ALA A 617 -13.04 18.27 4.19
C ALA A 617 -11.62 18.85 4.42
N GLY A 618 -10.59 18.01 4.51
CA GLY A 618 -9.20 18.44 4.61
C GLY A 618 -8.65 18.99 3.29
N PRO A 619 -7.79 20.02 3.32
CA PRO A 619 -7.19 20.62 2.12
C PRO A 619 -6.25 19.69 1.33
N GLN A 620 -5.91 18.52 1.88
CA GLN A 620 -4.96 17.55 1.34
C GLN A 620 -5.59 16.49 0.44
N GLN A 621 -6.90 16.24 0.54
CA GLN A 621 -7.54 15.15 -0.20
C GLN A 621 -8.95 15.47 -0.66
N VAL A 622 -9.32 14.89 -1.80
CA VAL A 622 -10.69 14.83 -2.32
C VAL A 622 -11.34 13.58 -1.76
N ARG A 623 -12.54 13.67 -1.19
CA ARG A 623 -13.20 12.53 -0.54
C ARG A 623 -14.52 12.12 -1.18
N ALA A 624 -15.19 13.00 -1.91
CA ALA A 624 -16.44 12.64 -2.59
C ALA A 624 -16.18 11.60 -3.69
N PRO A 625 -16.71 10.37 -3.57
CA PRO A 625 -16.38 9.32 -4.53
C PRO A 625 -16.90 9.64 -5.93
N ILE A 626 -16.09 9.37 -6.96
CA ILE A 626 -16.44 9.59 -8.38
C ILE A 626 -16.53 8.29 -9.20
N ARG A 627 -16.16 7.15 -8.60
CA ARG A 627 -16.00 5.84 -9.26
C ARG A 627 -16.52 4.66 -8.41
N PHE A 628 -16.51 3.46 -8.98
CA PHE A 628 -17.08 2.23 -8.41
C PHE A 628 -16.00 1.24 -7.90
N PRO A 629 -15.91 0.96 -6.58
CA PRO A 629 -16.18 1.89 -5.48
C PRO A 629 -14.98 2.83 -5.25
N GLY A 630 -15.23 4.12 -5.06
CA GLY A 630 -14.17 5.08 -4.70
C GLY A 630 -13.78 5.04 -3.22
N ALA A 631 -12.61 5.59 -2.89
CA ALA A 631 -12.19 5.82 -1.50
C ALA A 631 -13.25 6.61 -0.72
N GLY A 632 -13.56 6.20 0.51
CA GLY A 632 -14.62 6.80 1.33
C GLY A 632 -16.03 6.26 1.09
N ALA A 633 -16.26 5.49 0.01
CA ALA A 633 -17.58 4.91 -0.27
C ALA A 633 -18.00 3.84 0.76
N GLY A 634 -17.05 3.08 1.32
CA GLY A 634 -17.35 1.96 2.22
C GLY A 634 -18.18 2.34 3.44
N ALA A 635 -17.70 3.31 4.23
CA ALA A 635 -18.41 3.78 5.42
C ALA A 635 -19.78 4.40 5.08
N ALA A 636 -19.85 5.18 3.99
CA ALA A 636 -21.10 5.82 3.56
C ALA A 636 -22.13 4.80 3.07
N MET A 637 -21.72 3.77 2.32
CA MET A 637 -22.59 2.68 1.89
C MET A 637 -23.10 1.85 3.08
N ALA A 638 -22.23 1.55 4.05
CA ALA A 638 -22.62 0.78 5.22
C ALA A 638 -23.68 1.52 6.06
N LEU A 639 -23.44 2.80 6.36
CA LEU A 639 -24.43 3.66 7.03
C LEU A 639 -25.72 3.77 6.20
N ALA A 640 -25.63 3.86 4.87
CA ALA A 640 -26.84 3.89 4.04
C ALA A 640 -27.68 2.62 4.21
N GLN A 641 -27.06 1.43 4.29
CA GLN A 641 -27.80 0.18 4.50
C GLN A 641 -28.46 0.06 5.87
N LEU A 642 -27.97 0.79 6.88
CA LEU A 642 -28.63 0.91 8.19
C LEU A 642 -29.90 1.77 8.15
N GLY A 643 -30.18 2.46 7.04
CA GLY A 643 -31.39 3.23 6.84
C GLY A 643 -31.20 4.75 6.77
N PHE A 644 -29.96 5.23 6.68
CA PHE A 644 -29.64 6.64 6.55
C PHE A 644 -29.50 7.07 5.09
N ALA A 645 -29.79 8.33 4.79
CA ALA A 645 -29.28 8.97 3.58
C ALA A 645 -27.91 9.57 3.90
N VAL A 646 -26.85 9.12 3.24
CA VAL A 646 -25.48 9.51 3.58
C VAL A 646 -24.88 10.31 2.44
N PHE A 647 -24.36 11.49 2.71
CA PHE A 647 -23.63 12.25 1.70
C PHE A 647 -22.17 12.44 2.08
N VAL A 648 -21.32 12.52 1.06
CA VAL A 648 -19.93 12.95 1.15
C VAL A 648 -19.78 14.17 0.27
N LEU A 649 -19.22 15.26 0.79
CA LEU A 649 -19.08 16.54 0.11
C LEU A 649 -17.64 17.04 0.19
N ASP A 650 -17.11 17.51 -0.94
CA ASP A 650 -15.88 18.29 -0.98
C ASP A 650 -16.21 19.79 -0.96
N ALA A 651 -16.13 20.39 0.23
CA ALA A 651 -16.42 21.80 0.46
C ALA A 651 -15.30 22.73 -0.01
N ARG A 652 -15.54 24.06 0.01
CA ARG A 652 -14.48 25.04 -0.25
C ARG A 652 -13.30 24.80 0.69
N GLY A 653 -12.09 24.87 0.15
CA GLY A 653 -10.85 24.49 0.84
C GLY A 653 -10.23 23.17 0.36
N THR A 654 -11.04 22.26 -0.15
CA THR A 654 -10.58 20.95 -0.67
C THR A 654 -9.79 21.10 -1.99
N PRO A 655 -8.99 20.09 -2.38
CA PRO A 655 -8.24 20.12 -3.64
C PRO A 655 -9.14 20.22 -4.89
N LEU A 656 -8.52 20.49 -6.05
CA LEU A 656 -9.15 20.60 -7.38
C LEU A 656 -10.12 21.80 -7.58
N LEU A 657 -10.57 22.45 -6.52
CA LEU A 657 -11.20 23.77 -6.60
C LEU A 657 -10.18 24.83 -7.06
N ASP A 658 -10.66 25.97 -7.55
CA ASP A 658 -9.82 27.07 -8.04
C ASP A 658 -9.82 28.32 -7.15
N GLY A 659 -8.73 29.09 -7.25
CA GLY A 659 -8.56 30.41 -6.66
C GLY A 659 -9.07 30.53 -5.22
N ALA A 660 -10.00 31.47 -5.00
CA ALA A 660 -10.54 31.76 -3.68
C ALA A 660 -11.34 30.59 -3.07
N ALA A 661 -11.96 29.72 -3.88
CA ALA A 661 -12.67 28.55 -3.37
C ALA A 661 -11.70 27.49 -2.85
N ARG A 662 -10.59 27.28 -3.57
CA ARG A 662 -9.48 26.43 -3.12
C ARG A 662 -8.85 26.98 -1.84
N ASP A 663 -8.57 28.27 -1.81
CA ASP A 663 -7.81 28.94 -0.73
C ASP A 663 -8.68 29.40 0.45
N ALA A 664 -9.96 29.05 0.44
CA ALA A 664 -10.94 29.42 1.46
C ALA A 664 -10.59 28.88 2.86
N THR A 665 -9.72 27.88 2.94
CA THR A 665 -9.23 27.31 4.20
C THR A 665 -7.72 27.48 4.36
N TYR A 666 -7.05 28.49 3.80
CA TYR A 666 -5.62 28.74 4.06
C TYR A 666 -5.39 29.84 5.10
N GLY A 667 -4.34 29.70 5.92
CA GLY A 667 -3.90 30.74 6.84
C GLY A 667 -4.93 31.02 7.94
N PRO A 668 -5.28 32.28 8.23
CA PRO A 668 -6.31 32.59 9.24
C PRO A 668 -7.72 32.13 8.84
N ASN A 669 -7.94 31.77 7.57
CA ASN A 669 -9.20 31.20 7.12
C ASN A 669 -9.25 29.68 7.34
N PHE A 670 -8.11 29.04 7.61
CA PHE A 670 -8.04 27.61 7.90
C PHE A 670 -8.94 27.29 9.08
N GLY A 671 -9.82 26.30 8.91
CA GLY A 671 -10.77 25.93 9.93
C GLY A 671 -11.68 27.07 10.37
N SER A 672 -11.68 28.26 9.76
CA SER A 672 -12.53 29.37 10.20
C SER A 672 -14.00 28.93 10.26
N ALA A 673 -14.74 29.49 11.21
CA ALA A 673 -16.05 29.01 11.62
C ALA A 673 -17.14 29.01 10.53
N ASP A 674 -16.86 29.60 9.37
CA ASP A 674 -17.89 30.01 8.43
C ASP A 674 -17.79 29.34 7.06
N VAL A 675 -16.68 28.68 6.70
CA VAL A 675 -16.55 28.13 5.34
C VAL A 675 -17.11 26.71 5.27
N VAL A 676 -16.36 25.73 5.80
CA VAL A 676 -16.74 24.31 5.69
C VAL A 676 -18.06 24.04 6.41
N ALA A 677 -18.25 24.59 7.62
CA ALA A 677 -19.48 24.41 8.37
C ALA A 677 -20.71 24.99 7.66
N ALA A 678 -20.58 26.15 7.03
CA ALA A 678 -21.69 26.75 6.28
C ALA A 678 -21.97 26.00 4.97
N ASP A 679 -20.94 25.55 4.26
CA ASP A 679 -21.07 24.80 3.02
C ASP A 679 -21.81 23.47 3.22
N HIS A 680 -21.43 22.69 4.25
CA HIS A 680 -22.10 21.43 4.57
C HIS A 680 -23.56 21.64 5.03
N ALA A 681 -23.81 22.66 5.85
CA ALA A 681 -25.19 22.99 6.23
C ALA A 681 -26.04 23.51 5.06
N ALA A 682 -25.45 24.26 4.13
CA ALA A 682 -26.12 24.69 2.90
C ALA A 682 -26.42 23.48 1.98
N ALA A 683 -25.53 22.49 1.94
CA ALA A 683 -25.74 21.24 1.21
C ALA A 683 -26.92 20.45 1.78
N VAL A 684 -27.01 20.27 3.11
CA VAL A 684 -28.17 19.62 3.76
C VAL A 684 -29.48 20.29 3.35
N LYS A 685 -29.55 21.63 3.41
CA LYS A 685 -30.75 22.39 3.02
C LYS A 685 -31.12 22.16 1.55
N GLN A 686 -30.14 22.19 0.65
CA GLN A 686 -30.38 22.02 -0.79
C GLN A 686 -30.78 20.58 -1.14
N LEU A 687 -30.14 19.58 -0.52
CA LEU A 687 -30.49 18.17 -0.70
C LEU A 687 -31.92 17.91 -0.19
N ALA A 688 -32.28 18.40 0.99
CA ALA A 688 -33.64 18.25 1.53
C ALA A 688 -34.71 19.01 0.72
N ALA A 689 -34.33 20.09 0.03
CA ALA A 689 -35.23 20.78 -0.89
C ALA A 689 -35.40 20.01 -2.22
N LYS A 690 -34.35 19.32 -2.68
CA LYS A 690 -34.38 18.50 -3.90
C LYS A 690 -35.09 17.16 -3.69
N TYR A 691 -34.93 16.54 -2.52
CA TYR A 691 -35.44 15.22 -2.19
C TYR A 691 -36.40 15.29 -1.00
N ASP A 692 -37.69 15.21 -1.29
CA ASP A 692 -38.77 15.34 -0.31
C ASP A 692 -38.79 14.24 0.76
N PHE A 693 -38.15 13.10 0.52
CA PHE A 693 -38.03 12.03 1.50
C PHE A 693 -36.87 12.26 2.49
N LEU A 694 -36.00 13.25 2.30
CA LEU A 694 -34.95 13.57 3.26
C LEU A 694 -35.48 14.38 4.45
N ASP A 695 -34.95 14.11 5.63
CA ASP A 695 -35.33 14.76 6.89
C ASP A 695 -34.25 15.75 7.37
N PRO A 696 -34.39 17.06 7.08
CA PRO A 696 -33.43 18.06 7.56
C PRO A 696 -33.52 18.31 9.07
N GLY A 697 -34.51 17.74 9.78
CA GLY A 697 -34.63 17.81 11.24
C GLY A 697 -33.80 16.75 11.97
N ARG A 698 -33.39 15.67 11.27
CA ARG A 698 -32.57 14.58 11.81
C ARG A 698 -31.30 14.43 10.99
N VAL A 699 -30.27 15.20 11.37
CA VAL A 699 -28.97 15.21 10.69
C VAL A 699 -27.85 14.79 11.64
N GLY A 700 -27.14 13.74 11.27
CA GLY A 700 -25.92 13.28 11.91
C GLY A 700 -24.67 13.69 11.13
N ILE A 701 -23.50 13.60 11.77
CA ILE A 701 -22.20 13.85 11.14
C ILE A 701 -21.13 12.90 11.66
N TYR A 702 -20.31 12.36 10.78
CA TYR A 702 -19.26 11.40 11.13
C TYR A 702 -17.97 11.68 10.37
N GLY A 703 -16.84 11.57 11.07
CA GLY A 703 -15.54 11.69 10.46
C GLY A 703 -14.41 11.11 11.30
N HIS A 704 -13.32 10.77 10.60
CA HIS A 704 -12.06 10.28 11.16
C HIS A 704 -10.94 11.27 10.88
N SER A 705 -9.97 11.41 11.80
CA SER A 705 -8.84 12.33 11.62
C SER A 705 -9.34 13.77 11.44
N TRP A 706 -8.99 14.41 10.32
CA TRP A 706 -9.54 15.71 9.90
C TRP A 706 -11.07 15.76 9.87
N GLY A 707 -11.71 14.64 9.51
CA GLY A 707 -13.16 14.52 9.59
C GLY A 707 -13.67 14.61 11.03
N GLY A 708 -12.97 13.99 11.99
CA GLY A 708 -13.32 14.07 13.41
C GLY A 708 -13.18 15.49 13.97
N TYR A 709 -12.15 16.21 13.51
CA TYR A 709 -11.99 17.65 13.78
C TYR A 709 -13.20 18.45 13.30
N TYR A 710 -13.63 18.25 12.05
CA TYR A 710 -14.79 18.97 11.53
C TYR A 710 -16.12 18.50 12.14
N THR A 711 -16.27 17.23 12.53
CA THR A 711 -17.46 16.75 13.25
C THR A 711 -17.72 17.57 14.51
N ILE A 712 -16.71 17.71 15.37
CA ILE A 712 -16.82 18.52 16.60
C ILE A 712 -17.14 19.98 16.25
N ARG A 713 -16.42 20.53 15.27
CA ARG A 713 -16.53 21.93 14.89
C ARG A 713 -17.91 22.29 14.33
N LEU A 714 -18.46 21.44 13.47
CA LEU A 714 -19.78 21.63 12.87
C LEU A 714 -20.90 21.45 13.90
N MET A 715 -20.76 20.53 14.86
CA MET A 715 -21.70 20.44 15.99
C MET A 715 -21.67 21.65 16.91
N ALA A 716 -20.53 22.34 17.01
CA ALA A 716 -20.41 23.58 17.77
C ALA A 716 -20.98 24.80 17.00
N GLN A 717 -20.71 24.88 15.70
CA GLN A 717 -20.99 26.08 14.90
C GLN A 717 -22.36 26.06 14.23
N ARG A 718 -22.85 24.86 13.88
CA ARG A 718 -24.15 24.63 13.25
C ARG A 718 -25.01 23.63 14.05
N PRO A 719 -25.24 23.87 15.36
CA PRO A 719 -26.12 23.02 16.16
C PRO A 719 -27.59 23.09 15.72
N ASP A 720 -27.95 24.10 14.92
CA ASP A 720 -29.24 24.20 14.23
C ASP A 720 -29.44 23.07 13.22
N VAL A 721 -28.35 22.55 12.63
CA VAL A 721 -28.37 21.45 11.65
C VAL A 721 -27.99 20.12 12.31
N PHE A 722 -26.80 20.00 12.88
CA PHE A 722 -26.24 18.71 13.31
C PHE A 722 -26.67 18.34 14.73
N LYS A 723 -27.24 17.14 14.91
CA LYS A 723 -27.85 16.67 16.16
C LYS A 723 -27.09 15.54 16.84
N VAL A 724 -26.43 14.69 16.05
CA VAL A 724 -25.67 13.53 16.51
C VAL A 724 -24.33 13.51 15.78
N GLY A 725 -23.22 13.35 16.49
CA GLY A 725 -21.91 13.27 15.86
C GLY A 725 -21.02 12.20 16.44
N VAL A 726 -20.21 11.60 15.56
CA VAL A 726 -19.16 10.65 15.94
C VAL A 726 -17.83 11.17 15.40
N ALA A 727 -16.92 11.54 16.30
CA ALA A 727 -15.60 12.03 15.97
C ALA A 727 -14.54 11.01 16.39
N THR A 728 -13.87 10.40 15.42
CA THR A 728 -12.82 9.41 15.66
C THR A 728 -11.45 10.00 15.38
N ALA A 729 -10.45 9.68 16.21
CA ALA A 729 -9.05 10.12 16.07
C ALA A 729 -8.92 11.62 15.74
N GLN A 730 -9.59 12.47 16.51
CA GLN A 730 -9.75 13.88 16.16
C GLN A 730 -8.59 14.76 16.67
N CYS A 731 -8.28 15.86 15.96
CA CYS A 731 -7.25 16.83 16.32
C CYS A 731 -7.82 18.17 16.82
N SER A 732 -8.28 18.23 18.07
CA SER A 732 -8.85 19.45 18.66
C SER A 732 -7.82 20.56 18.90
N ASP A 733 -6.54 20.20 18.97
CA ASP A 733 -5.40 21.11 19.00
C ASP A 733 -4.46 20.79 17.83
N ASN A 734 -4.66 21.49 16.71
CA ASN A 734 -3.83 21.33 15.53
C ASN A 734 -2.40 21.87 15.70
N PHE A 735 -2.09 22.60 16.78
CA PHE A 735 -0.70 22.96 17.10
C PHE A 735 0.07 21.77 17.66
N ALA A 736 -0.62 20.87 18.38
CA ALA A 736 -0.06 19.63 18.89
C ALA A 736 0.12 18.56 17.79
N TYR A 737 0.19 18.97 16.52
CA TYR A 737 0.41 18.13 15.35
C TYR A 737 1.76 18.42 14.69
N SER A 738 2.15 17.59 13.72
CA SER A 738 3.38 17.74 12.93
C SER A 738 3.57 19.13 12.32
N PHE A 739 4.83 19.60 12.29
CA PHE A 739 5.27 20.85 11.65
C PHE A 739 4.79 21.03 10.20
N SER A 740 4.51 19.92 9.50
CA SER A 740 4.00 19.92 8.14
C SER A 740 2.64 20.64 7.99
N HIS A 741 1.90 20.82 9.08
CA HIS A 741 0.63 21.55 9.09
C HIS A 741 0.77 23.06 8.87
N ASP A 742 1.97 23.60 9.02
CA ASP A 742 2.26 25.00 8.67
C ASP A 742 1.97 25.31 7.20
N ARG A 743 2.00 24.29 6.33
CA ARG A 743 1.56 24.38 4.93
C ARG A 743 0.13 24.93 4.82
N TRP A 744 -0.72 24.60 5.78
CA TRP A 744 -2.14 24.94 5.78
C TRP A 744 -2.43 26.19 6.61
N PHE A 745 -1.74 26.33 7.73
CA PHE A 745 -2.01 27.39 8.72
C PHE A 745 -1.20 28.66 8.45
N GLY A 746 -0.19 28.56 7.58
CA GLY A 746 0.84 29.57 7.45
C GLY A 746 1.81 29.53 8.63
N LEU A 747 3.02 30.07 8.42
CA LEU A 747 3.99 30.17 9.51
C LEU A 747 3.46 31.13 10.60
N PRO A 748 3.73 30.88 11.89
CA PRO A 748 3.29 31.77 12.97
C PRO A 748 3.81 33.21 12.82
N SER A 749 4.99 33.39 12.22
CA SER A 749 5.59 34.69 11.91
C SER A 749 4.79 35.48 10.85
N GLU A 750 4.05 34.80 9.99
CA GLU A 750 3.30 35.41 8.88
C GLU A 750 1.81 35.56 9.20
N SER A 751 1.23 34.61 9.92
CA SER A 751 -0.19 34.60 10.30
C SER A 751 -0.38 34.49 11.83
N PRO A 752 0.04 35.50 12.61
CA PRO A 752 -0.19 35.52 14.06
C PRO A 752 -1.69 35.45 14.34
N GLY A 753 -2.16 34.42 15.03
CA GLY A 753 -3.59 34.22 15.32
C GLY A 753 -4.27 33.12 14.52
N SER A 754 -3.71 32.70 13.37
CA SER A 754 -4.34 31.65 12.53
C SER A 754 -4.58 30.39 13.34
N TYR A 755 -3.56 29.91 14.03
CA TYR A 755 -3.67 28.66 14.73
C TYR A 755 -4.66 28.72 15.93
N GLN A 756 -4.80 29.86 16.62
CA GLN A 756 -5.81 30.00 17.69
C GLN A 756 -7.23 29.82 17.16
N THR A 757 -7.52 30.34 15.97
CA THR A 757 -8.85 30.20 15.35
C THR A 757 -9.19 28.77 14.96
N GLN A 758 -8.20 27.88 14.94
CA GLN A 758 -8.35 26.50 14.49
C GLN A 758 -8.60 25.51 15.61
N LEU A 759 -8.49 25.93 16.87
CA LEU A 759 -8.72 25.09 18.03
C LEU A 759 -10.21 24.75 18.18
N ASN A 760 -10.53 23.50 18.48
CA ASN A 760 -11.91 23.08 18.76
C ASN A 760 -12.29 23.19 20.24
N PHE A 761 -11.34 22.98 21.16
CA PHE A 761 -11.65 22.99 22.59
C PHE A 761 -12.22 24.32 23.12
N PRO A 762 -11.90 25.51 22.57
CA PRO A 762 -12.59 26.76 22.95
C PRO A 762 -14.06 26.78 22.53
N LEU A 763 -14.47 25.94 21.58
CA LEU A 763 -15.84 25.83 21.07
C LEU A 763 -16.72 24.85 21.88
N ALA A 764 -16.19 24.27 22.94
CA ALA A 764 -16.89 23.23 23.72
C ALA A 764 -18.26 23.70 24.25
N ALA A 765 -18.38 24.96 24.69
CA ALA A 765 -19.65 25.50 25.19
C ALA A 765 -20.72 25.61 24.09
N GLN A 766 -20.35 25.68 22.82
CA GLN A 766 -21.27 25.81 21.69
C GLN A 766 -21.77 24.45 21.19
N VAL A 767 -21.07 23.35 21.48
CA VAL A 767 -21.50 21.98 21.11
C VAL A 767 -22.88 21.67 21.73
N LYS A 768 -23.81 21.23 20.87
CA LYS A 768 -25.16 20.75 21.24
C LYS A 768 -25.42 19.38 20.63
N GLY A 769 -26.38 18.63 21.20
CA GLY A 769 -26.75 17.30 20.70
C GLY A 769 -26.00 16.17 21.40
N ARG A 770 -25.86 15.04 20.70
CA ARG A 770 -25.17 13.82 21.18
C ARG A 770 -23.83 13.67 20.46
N LEU A 771 -22.73 13.60 21.20
CA LEU A 771 -21.39 13.51 20.64
C LEU A 771 -20.65 12.31 21.24
N LEU A 772 -20.18 11.42 20.36
CA LEU A 772 -19.28 10.33 20.70
C LEU A 772 -17.86 10.66 20.22
N LEU A 773 -16.91 10.66 21.16
CA LEU A 773 -15.48 10.78 20.91
C LEU A 773 -14.84 9.40 20.93
N ILE A 774 -14.04 9.05 19.92
CA ILE A 774 -13.31 7.77 19.86
C ILE A 774 -11.84 8.03 19.55
N ALA A 775 -10.92 7.40 20.27
CA ALA A 775 -9.50 7.40 19.92
C ALA A 775 -8.81 6.09 20.33
N GLY A 776 -7.74 5.73 19.61
CA GLY A 776 -6.80 4.72 20.07
C GLY A 776 -5.80 5.32 21.05
N ASP A 777 -5.43 4.59 22.10
CA ASP A 777 -4.42 5.06 23.06
C ASP A 777 -3.02 5.06 22.46
N ALA A 778 -2.77 4.37 21.34
CA ALA A 778 -1.49 4.24 20.64
C ALA A 778 -1.46 5.02 19.30
N ASP A 779 -2.32 6.03 19.14
CA ASP A 779 -2.32 6.94 18.00
C ASP A 779 -1.18 7.96 18.06
N ASP A 780 -0.09 7.67 17.35
CA ASP A 780 1.11 8.50 17.22
C ASP A 780 1.04 9.55 16.10
N ASP A 781 -0.11 9.68 15.44
CA ASP A 781 -0.38 10.73 14.45
C ASP A 781 -1.29 11.81 15.07
N THR A 782 -2.55 11.47 15.37
CA THR A 782 -3.44 12.32 16.19
C THR A 782 -3.34 11.91 17.65
N HIS A 783 -2.30 12.39 18.34
CA HIS A 783 -2.03 12.06 19.74
C HIS A 783 -3.32 12.11 20.60
N PRO A 784 -3.67 11.06 21.36
CA PRO A 784 -4.95 10.92 22.07
C PRO A 784 -5.21 11.99 23.12
N PHE A 785 -4.14 12.67 23.56
CA PHE A 785 -4.20 13.96 24.26
C PHE A 785 -5.22 14.92 23.65
N ASN A 786 -5.34 14.99 22.32
CA ASN A 786 -6.34 15.84 21.64
C ASN A 786 -7.78 15.49 22.05
N THR A 787 -8.09 14.20 22.18
CA THR A 787 -9.40 13.69 22.59
C THR A 787 -9.65 13.92 24.07
N ILE A 788 -8.65 13.66 24.91
CA ILE A 788 -8.72 13.91 26.35
C ILE A 788 -8.90 15.42 26.64
N LEU A 789 -8.17 16.29 25.91
CA LEU A 789 -8.27 17.74 26.03
C LEU A 789 -9.67 18.23 25.67
N MET A 790 -10.25 17.76 24.57
CA MET A 790 -11.62 18.11 24.17
C MET A 790 -12.66 17.63 25.18
N ALA A 791 -12.53 16.38 25.66
CA ALA A 791 -13.40 15.83 26.71
C ALA A 791 -13.37 16.69 27.98
N GLY A 792 -12.18 17.11 28.42
CA GLY A 792 -12.02 18.03 29.55
C GLY A 792 -12.69 19.39 29.32
N ALA A 793 -12.58 19.95 28.11
CA ALA A 793 -13.24 21.21 27.74
C ALA A 793 -14.77 21.09 27.72
N LEU A 794 -15.31 19.98 27.20
CA LEU A 794 -16.76 19.68 27.22
C LEU A 794 -17.27 19.53 28.66
N ALA A 795 -16.57 18.78 29.50
CA ALA A 795 -16.91 18.61 30.91
C ALA A 795 -16.92 19.95 31.65
N LYS A 796 -15.89 20.79 31.46
CA LYS A 796 -15.81 22.13 32.04
C LYS A 796 -16.95 23.05 31.57
N ALA A 797 -17.40 22.88 30.33
CA ALA A 797 -18.53 23.61 29.77
C ALA A 797 -19.91 23.00 30.15
N ASN A 798 -19.94 21.98 31.02
CA ASN A 798 -21.14 21.24 31.42
C ASN A 798 -21.94 20.71 30.21
N ARG A 799 -21.22 20.06 29.27
CA ARG A 799 -21.79 19.38 28.10
C ARG A 799 -21.72 17.87 28.28
N ASN A 800 -22.78 17.18 27.88
CA ASN A 800 -22.81 15.72 27.84
C ASN A 800 -22.10 15.24 26.58
N PHE A 801 -21.29 14.20 26.72
CA PHE A 801 -20.61 13.50 25.63
C PHE A 801 -20.34 12.06 26.07
N ASP A 802 -20.17 11.19 25.08
CA ASP A 802 -19.72 9.81 25.26
C ASP A 802 -18.28 9.71 24.77
N MET A 803 -17.48 8.83 25.38
CA MET A 803 -16.07 8.67 25.00
C MET A 803 -15.64 7.21 25.06
N LEU A 804 -14.90 6.78 24.04
CA LEU A 804 -14.27 5.47 23.95
C LEU A 804 -12.78 5.64 23.64
N ILE A 805 -11.92 5.17 24.55
CA ILE A 805 -10.49 5.06 24.32
C ILE A 805 -10.16 3.57 24.23
N LEU A 806 -9.59 3.13 23.11
CA LEU A 806 -9.29 1.73 22.86
C LEU A 806 -7.78 1.45 22.95
N PRO A 807 -7.39 0.36 23.63
CA PRO A 807 -5.99 0.02 23.79
C PRO A 807 -5.36 -0.46 22.48
N ASP A 808 -4.08 -0.13 22.29
CA ASP A 808 -3.19 -0.58 21.23
C ASP A 808 -3.60 -0.20 19.79
N LEU A 809 -4.66 0.60 19.62
CA LEU A 809 -5.04 1.13 18.32
C LEU A 809 -4.23 2.40 18.00
N ASN A 810 -3.68 2.45 16.78
CA ASN A 810 -3.05 3.65 16.22
C ASN A 810 -4.05 4.40 15.33
N HIS A 811 -3.57 5.42 14.61
CA HIS A 811 -4.41 6.24 13.73
C HIS A 811 -5.20 5.39 12.72
N ALA A 812 -4.48 4.56 11.94
CA ALA A 812 -5.07 3.74 10.90
C ALA A 812 -5.95 2.62 11.46
N THR A 813 -5.48 1.92 12.51
CA THR A 813 -6.25 0.80 13.07
C THR A 813 -7.49 1.27 13.80
N THR A 814 -7.53 2.50 14.32
CA THR A 814 -8.77 3.11 14.82
C THR A 814 -9.81 3.26 13.71
N ALA A 815 -9.40 3.62 12.49
CA ALA A 815 -10.31 3.79 11.35
C ALA A 815 -10.85 2.45 10.80
N THR A 816 -10.07 1.38 10.93
CA THR A 816 -10.40 0.06 10.38
C THR A 816 -11.01 -0.89 11.38
N ASN A 817 -10.94 -0.59 12.68
CA ASN A 817 -11.38 -1.51 13.71
C ASN A 817 -12.89 -1.77 13.64
N GLY A 818 -13.26 -3.04 13.64
CA GLY A 818 -14.64 -3.49 13.54
C GLY A 818 -15.50 -3.08 14.73
N TYR A 819 -14.93 -3.08 15.95
CA TYR A 819 -15.64 -2.59 17.13
C TYR A 819 -15.90 -1.08 17.08
N VAL A 820 -14.92 -0.28 16.66
CA VAL A 820 -15.12 1.18 16.40
C VAL A 820 -16.23 1.41 15.38
N THR A 821 -16.22 0.62 14.30
CA THR A 821 -17.24 0.67 13.26
C THR A 821 -18.63 0.36 13.82
N ARG A 822 -18.77 -0.73 14.57
CA ARG A 822 -20.01 -1.10 15.25
C ARG A 822 -20.50 0.00 16.19
N ARG A 823 -19.63 0.53 17.06
CA ARG A 823 -19.99 1.61 18.00
C ARG A 823 -20.45 2.87 17.30
N THR A 824 -19.86 3.19 16.14
CA THR A 824 -20.32 4.30 15.29
C THR A 824 -21.73 4.04 14.76
N TRP A 825 -22.01 2.83 14.28
CA TRP A 825 -23.33 2.44 13.79
C TRP A 825 -24.39 2.48 14.90
N ASP A 826 -24.10 1.84 16.04
CA ASP A 826 -24.99 1.80 17.20
C ASP A 826 -25.39 3.22 17.64
N TYR A 827 -24.42 4.15 17.68
CA TYR A 827 -24.67 5.52 18.12
C TYR A 827 -25.67 6.26 17.22
N PHE A 828 -25.57 6.07 15.89
CA PHE A 828 -26.54 6.64 14.97
C PHE A 828 -27.89 5.91 15.00
N VAL A 829 -27.89 4.58 15.12
CA VAL A 829 -29.13 3.79 15.24
C VAL A 829 -29.91 4.22 16.48
N GLU A 830 -29.24 4.34 17.62
CA GLU A 830 -29.85 4.73 18.89
C GLU A 830 -30.31 6.19 18.88
N HIS A 831 -29.44 7.13 18.52
CA HIS A 831 -29.70 8.55 18.76
C HIS A 831 -30.23 9.34 17.57
N LEU A 832 -30.05 8.84 16.35
CA LEU A 832 -30.51 9.53 15.12
C LEU A 832 -31.70 8.81 14.47
N LEU A 833 -31.63 7.49 14.35
CA LEU A 833 -32.73 6.68 13.84
C LEU A 833 -33.82 6.47 14.91
N GLY A 834 -33.45 6.42 16.18
CA GLY A 834 -34.37 6.20 17.31
C GLY A 834 -34.80 4.73 17.43
N ALA A 835 -33.89 3.80 17.12
CA ALA A 835 -34.09 2.36 17.16
C ALA A 835 -33.09 1.71 18.12
N GLU A 836 -33.38 0.49 18.56
CA GLU A 836 -32.46 -0.30 19.38
C GLU A 836 -31.41 -0.99 18.48
N PRO A 837 -30.10 -0.74 18.70
CA PRO A 837 -29.06 -1.46 17.98
C PRO A 837 -29.10 -2.96 18.33
N PRO A 838 -28.83 -3.86 17.36
CA PRO A 838 -28.77 -5.29 17.64
C PRO A 838 -27.60 -5.64 18.58
N GLU A 839 -27.83 -6.55 19.51
CA GLU A 839 -26.80 -7.11 20.39
C GLU A 839 -25.90 -8.11 19.62
N ASP A 840 -24.67 -8.30 20.10
CA ASP A 840 -23.71 -9.32 19.63
C ASP A 840 -23.39 -9.34 18.12
N VAL A 841 -23.54 -8.20 17.43
CA VAL A 841 -23.05 -8.06 16.05
C VAL A 841 -21.53 -7.97 16.06
N GLU A 842 -20.89 -8.90 15.36
CA GLU A 842 -19.46 -8.87 15.06
C GLU A 842 -19.24 -8.22 13.70
N VAL A 843 -18.49 -7.12 13.69
CA VAL A 843 -18.02 -6.47 12.47
C VAL A 843 -16.55 -6.79 12.35
N PRO A 844 -16.07 -7.38 11.24
CA PRO A 844 -14.67 -7.64 11.06
C PRO A 844 -13.88 -6.34 10.90
N ASP A 845 -12.60 -6.37 11.23
CA ASP A 845 -11.70 -5.28 10.89
C ASP A 845 -11.67 -5.07 9.36
N ILE A 846 -11.82 -3.81 8.96
CA ILE A 846 -11.85 -3.41 7.55
C ILE A 846 -10.40 -3.22 7.11
N HIS A 847 -9.76 -4.28 6.61
CA HIS A 847 -8.45 -4.13 5.99
C HIS A 847 -8.60 -3.32 4.69
N TYR A 848 -8.16 -2.05 4.71
CA TYR A 848 -7.84 -1.35 3.48
C TYR A 848 -6.61 -2.05 2.91
N TRP A 849 -6.83 -2.74 1.80
CA TRP A 849 -5.87 -3.51 1.01
C TRP A 849 -4.44 -2.96 1.02
#